data_AF-A0A431WDG9-F1
#
_entry.id   AF-A0A431WDG9-F1
#
_cell.length_a   1.000
_cell.length_b   1.000
_cell.length_c   1.000
_cell.angle_alpha   90.00
_cell.angle_beta   90.00
_cell.angle_gamma   90.00
#
_symmetry.space_group_name_H-M   'P 1'
#
loop_
_entity.id
_entity.type
_entity.pdbx_description
1 polymer ?
#
loop_
_entity_poly.entity_id
_entity_poly.type
_entity_poly.pdbx_seq_one_letter_code
_entity_poly.pdbx_strand_id
1 'polypeptide(L)'
;MMMRKLLLSTLVLGLLTGCGSDDTQEQPVDPITSPKKSKYLTVDIKPDAKFEGQFEVYLGRYADQLKDWLQSDQARDLNKDDHIDERDAHLDGVFNPPETPLIIDADEMHQLLSSNPDGLGAGSARGDIFVDGHYGIFDALRYLAFTRSDLKLENIKEPIETGRDTFEFSVSWDSNGDGTFDEQDNDIYANFQSPDWHSRIKFDGGELTTLNGTLDGLGPQGEAHYERLDQMLIQPGMTIRFQPFSPEMTQRRRWVQDREMARLQESGGKVVLPQLIVMKSMNTQPLVLQNLEITAHDMRPDIFQPGVITKMDIFLSAADSGLDVAFNYWPSLSTGATVEHFGLFRVDGLASEVARGWTTGWGEMVADNDFNPLSKCDFSSPAGGSQDLVVDPEHCRLDWQSSFGGTKMHIMSDVWVINQPEEYALALYGDHYQLFGMEEYSGKATTERDFSPQEDGSDIMTLQVFDLPDDSGSASDKAILKPEHFGWGIADCTECHNAEKAPLGHGGYSWPINSSDGFSETQPYYCATCHGNNGAPQGHGETARCFWCHAGDSNTPKHHGEASTRKLYQGDEIKSNDKIYNSSQGGVPDPNDPNDLSVLPRDKDGNYSEYQEIWSSVNSDWDMSRVFPDPYSCMTCHPNSN
;
A
#
# COMPACT_ATOMS: atom_id res chain seq x y z
N MET A 1 41.61 -15.57 48.81
CA MET A 1 42.22 -15.61 50.16
C MET A 1 42.00 -14.25 50.80
N MET A 2 41.38 -14.20 52.00
CA MET A 2 41.15 -13.00 52.84
C MET A 2 40.25 -11.89 52.25
N MET A 3 38.99 -11.79 52.71
CA MET A 3 38.51 -10.94 53.83
C MET A 3 37.98 -9.58 53.35
N ARG A 4 36.64 -9.43 53.34
CA ARG A 4 35.92 -8.22 53.78
C ARG A 4 34.42 -8.51 53.86
N LYS A 5 34.02 -9.09 55.00
CA LYS A 5 32.68 -8.96 55.57
C LYS A 5 32.73 -7.77 56.51
N LEU A 6 31.90 -6.75 56.31
CA LEU A 6 31.19 -5.99 57.33
C LEU A 6 30.37 -4.88 56.65
N LEU A 7 29.17 -4.63 57.18
CA LEU A 7 28.22 -3.56 56.83
C LEU A 7 27.28 -3.86 55.66
N LEU A 8 26.20 -4.59 55.95
CA LEU A 8 24.82 -4.12 55.73
C LEU A 8 23.87 -5.14 56.42
N SER A 9 23.74 -5.01 57.74
CA SER A 9 22.90 -5.88 58.59
C SER A 9 21.97 -5.03 59.48
N THR A 10 21.42 -3.97 58.91
CA THR A 10 20.52 -3.01 59.59
C THR A 10 19.46 -2.46 58.62
N LEU A 11 18.70 -3.36 57.97
CA LEU A 11 17.40 -2.99 57.37
C LEU A 11 16.48 -4.20 57.11
N VAL A 12 16.41 -5.18 58.03
CA VAL A 12 15.45 -6.31 57.95
C VAL A 12 14.85 -6.61 59.33
N LEU A 13 14.41 -5.59 60.04
CA LEU A 13 13.67 -5.75 61.30
C LEU A 13 12.65 -4.62 61.48
N GLY A 14 11.51 -4.82 60.84
CA GLY A 14 10.34 -3.98 60.95
C GLY A 14 9.40 -4.34 59.82
N LEU A 15 8.59 -5.39 60.02
CA LEU A 15 7.30 -5.68 59.37
C LEU A 15 6.85 -7.12 59.69
N LEU A 16 6.84 -7.50 60.97
CA LEU A 16 6.14 -8.69 61.45
C LEU A 16 5.38 -8.35 62.74
N THR A 17 4.26 -7.66 62.57
CA THR A 17 3.16 -7.59 63.55
C THR A 17 1.86 -7.37 62.80
N GLY A 18 0.91 -8.30 62.92
CA GLY A 18 -0.51 -8.03 62.65
C GLY A 18 -1.21 -9.09 61.80
N CYS A 19 -1.64 -10.18 62.42
CA CYS A 19 -2.85 -10.89 61.99
C CYS A 19 -4.03 -9.94 62.20
N GLY A 20 -4.74 -9.61 61.12
CA GLY A 20 -6.05 -8.96 61.13
C GLY A 20 -6.85 -9.53 59.97
N SER A 21 -7.99 -10.14 60.29
CA SER A 21 -8.93 -10.74 59.36
C SER A 21 -9.56 -9.69 58.46
N ASP A 22 -9.40 -9.81 57.15
CA ASP A 22 -10.35 -9.31 56.17
C ASP A 22 -10.58 -10.42 55.14
N ASP A 23 -11.74 -11.08 55.26
CA ASP A 23 -12.35 -11.89 54.21
C ASP A 23 -12.79 -10.94 53.09
N THR A 24 -11.87 -10.50 52.25
CA THR A 24 -12.23 -10.09 50.89
C THR A 24 -12.04 -11.31 50.02
N GLN A 25 -13.15 -11.97 49.67
CA GLN A 25 -13.18 -12.80 48.48
C GLN A 25 -12.71 -11.92 47.33
N GLU A 26 -11.46 -12.10 46.89
CA GLU A 26 -11.05 -11.66 45.57
C GLU A 26 -11.99 -12.36 44.60
N GLN A 27 -12.95 -11.60 44.08
CA GLN A 27 -13.71 -12.06 42.93
C GLN A 27 -12.67 -12.42 41.86
N PRO A 28 -12.81 -13.58 41.20
CA PRO A 28 -11.99 -13.89 40.05
C PRO A 28 -12.05 -12.68 39.14
N VAL A 29 -10.90 -12.08 38.84
CA VAL A 29 -10.83 -11.08 37.77
C VAL A 29 -11.31 -11.84 36.54
N ASP A 30 -12.52 -11.53 36.08
CA ASP A 30 -13.04 -12.09 34.85
C ASP A 30 -11.93 -11.93 33.80
N PRO A 31 -11.54 -13.01 33.09
CA PRO A 31 -10.49 -12.91 32.09
C PRO A 31 -10.87 -11.77 31.15
N ILE A 32 -10.01 -10.76 31.05
CA ILE A 32 -10.17 -9.68 30.09
C ILE A 32 -10.31 -10.38 28.74
N THR A 33 -11.53 -10.45 28.24
CA THR A 33 -11.79 -11.01 26.92
C THR A 33 -11.08 -10.09 25.97
N SER A 34 -9.97 -10.55 25.38
CA SER A 34 -9.35 -9.86 24.26
C SER A 34 -10.44 -9.46 23.28
N PRO A 35 -10.42 -8.22 22.76
CA PRO A 35 -11.42 -7.78 21.80
C PRO A 35 -11.53 -8.85 20.71
N LYS A 36 -12.75 -9.27 20.41
CA LYS A 36 -12.96 -10.30 19.40
C LYS A 36 -12.50 -9.72 18.06
N LYS A 37 -11.55 -10.40 17.39
CA LYS A 37 -11.17 -10.16 16.00
C LYS A 37 -12.41 -9.78 15.18
N SER A 38 -12.33 -8.65 14.47
CA SER A 38 -13.42 -8.18 13.62
C SER A 38 -13.79 -9.24 12.59
N LYS A 39 -15.10 -9.44 12.36
CA LYS A 39 -15.59 -10.45 11.40
C LYS A 39 -15.19 -10.16 9.96
N TYR A 40 -14.78 -8.92 9.66
CA TYR A 40 -14.37 -8.49 8.33
C TYR A 40 -12.86 -8.66 8.08
N LEU A 41 -12.07 -8.98 9.10
CA LEU A 41 -10.62 -9.08 8.97
C LEU A 41 -10.17 -10.52 8.81
N THR A 42 -9.13 -10.76 8.01
CA THR A 42 -8.48 -12.07 7.90
C THR A 42 -7.45 -12.30 9.00
N VAL A 43 -6.91 -11.23 9.59
CA VAL A 43 -5.93 -11.25 10.67
C VAL A 43 -6.45 -10.52 11.93
N ASP A 44 -5.95 -10.89 13.10
CA ASP A 44 -6.27 -10.20 14.37
C ASP A 44 -5.22 -9.12 14.63
N ILE A 45 -5.44 -7.93 14.06
CA ILE A 45 -4.54 -6.78 14.16
C ILE A 45 -5.29 -5.58 14.75
N LYS A 46 -4.57 -4.78 15.52
CA LYS A 46 -5.00 -3.47 15.97
C LYS A 46 -4.01 -2.44 15.41
N PRO A 47 -4.39 -1.67 14.37
CA PRO A 47 -3.55 -0.59 13.87
C PRO A 47 -3.21 0.41 14.97
N ASP A 48 -2.00 0.97 14.90
CA ASP A 48 -1.47 1.99 15.81
C ASP A 48 -0.66 2.99 14.97
N ALA A 49 -1.32 3.63 14.00
CA ALA A 49 -0.68 4.64 13.18
C ALA A 49 -0.19 5.80 14.05
N LYS A 50 0.96 6.32 13.67
CA LYS A 50 1.59 7.48 14.31
C LYS A 50 1.96 8.48 13.22
N PHE A 51 1.81 9.75 13.55
CA PHE A 51 2.34 10.82 12.73
C PHE A 51 3.79 11.09 13.15
N GLU A 52 4.70 10.27 12.65
CA GLU A 52 6.13 10.33 12.95
C GLU A 52 6.97 10.22 11.67
N GLY A 53 8.26 10.53 11.77
CA GLY A 53 9.18 10.48 10.64
C GLY A 53 9.10 11.72 9.75
N GLN A 54 9.29 11.52 8.45
CA GLN A 54 9.42 12.61 7.47
C GLN A 54 8.56 12.33 6.25
N PHE A 55 8.14 13.41 5.59
CA PHE A 55 7.50 13.39 4.29
C PHE A 55 8.07 14.51 3.41
N GLU A 56 7.94 14.34 2.10
CA GLU A 56 8.55 15.23 1.12
C GLU A 56 7.52 16.19 0.55
N VAL A 57 7.86 17.48 0.46
CA VAL A 57 7.04 18.48 -0.20
C VAL A 57 7.79 19.17 -1.34
N TYR A 58 7.15 19.23 -2.50
CA TYR A 58 7.57 20.06 -3.62
C TYR A 58 6.62 21.24 -3.82
N LEU A 59 7.17 22.37 -4.29
CA LEU A 59 6.39 23.57 -4.63
C LEU A 59 6.53 23.85 -6.12
N GLY A 60 5.41 24.19 -6.76
CA GLY A 60 5.36 24.49 -8.18
C GLY A 60 5.34 23.25 -9.06
N ARG A 61 5.24 23.52 -10.36
CA ARG A 61 5.16 22.48 -11.38
C ARG A 61 6.54 21.91 -11.66
N TYR A 62 6.57 20.61 -11.91
CA TYR A 62 7.77 19.94 -12.36
C TYR A 62 7.96 20.13 -13.87
N ALA A 63 9.20 20.41 -14.30
CA ALA A 63 9.57 20.50 -15.70
C ALA A 63 9.84 19.10 -16.27
N ASP A 64 8.78 18.41 -16.69
CA ASP A 64 8.82 17.03 -17.17
C ASP A 64 9.19 16.95 -18.66
N GLN A 65 10.50 17.10 -18.93
CA GLN A 65 11.05 17.07 -20.28
C GLN A 65 10.87 15.72 -20.97
N LEU A 66 10.86 14.63 -20.20
CA LEU A 66 10.59 13.29 -20.71
C LEU A 66 9.15 13.19 -21.21
N LYS A 67 8.18 13.72 -20.46
CA LYS A 67 6.78 13.81 -20.91
C LYS A 67 6.68 14.57 -22.22
N ASP A 68 7.28 15.75 -22.25
CA ASP A 68 7.23 16.65 -23.40
C ASP A 68 7.84 15.99 -24.63
N TRP A 69 8.97 15.28 -24.48
CA TRP A 69 9.60 14.55 -25.58
C TRP A 69 8.75 13.37 -26.06
N LEU A 70 8.27 12.52 -25.15
CA LEU A 70 7.45 11.34 -25.46
C LEU A 70 6.15 11.69 -26.21
N GLN A 71 5.58 12.86 -25.92
CA GLN A 71 4.36 13.34 -26.59
C GLN A 71 4.63 14.19 -27.84
N SER A 72 5.89 14.37 -28.24
CA SER A 72 6.28 15.19 -29.39
C SER A 72 6.51 14.36 -30.66
N ASP A 73 6.51 15.03 -31.81
CA ASP A 73 6.91 14.43 -33.10
C ASP A 73 8.41 14.01 -33.14
N GLN A 74 9.20 14.30 -32.09
CA GLN A 74 10.60 13.89 -31.99
C GLN A 74 10.79 12.49 -31.42
N ALA A 75 9.79 12.00 -30.66
CA ALA A 75 9.82 10.67 -30.05
C ALA A 75 9.98 9.59 -31.12
N ARG A 76 10.99 8.72 -30.96
CA ARG A 76 11.33 7.66 -31.90
C ARG A 76 12.19 6.61 -31.22
N ASP A 77 12.04 5.36 -31.65
CA ASP A 77 12.85 4.24 -31.22
C ASP A 77 14.31 4.44 -31.73
N LEU A 78 15.21 4.78 -30.82
CA LEU A 78 16.62 5.04 -31.07
C LEU A 78 17.50 3.84 -30.77
N ASN A 79 17.10 3.00 -29.80
CA ASN A 79 17.85 1.83 -29.37
C ASN A 79 17.54 0.57 -30.22
N LYS A 80 16.46 0.58 -31.00
CA LYS A 80 15.91 -0.48 -31.87
C LYS A 80 15.38 -1.69 -31.13
N ASP A 81 14.73 -1.47 -30.00
CA ASP A 81 14.03 -2.51 -29.23
C ASP A 81 12.52 -2.59 -29.52
N ASP A 82 12.05 -1.85 -30.52
CA ASP A 82 10.65 -1.74 -30.94
C ASP A 82 9.73 -0.99 -29.95
N HIS A 83 10.31 -0.30 -28.95
CA HIS A 83 9.61 0.57 -28.00
C HIS A 83 10.08 2.03 -28.09
N ILE A 84 9.25 2.97 -27.63
CA ILE A 84 9.62 4.39 -27.50
C ILE A 84 9.45 4.77 -26.03
N ASP A 85 10.56 4.89 -25.31
CA ASP A 85 10.53 5.16 -23.87
C ASP A 85 11.66 6.08 -23.38
N GLU A 86 11.83 6.19 -22.06
CA GLU A 86 12.83 7.06 -21.45
C GLU A 86 14.27 6.71 -21.85
N ARG A 87 14.56 5.46 -22.24
CA ARG A 87 15.89 5.07 -22.74
C ARG A 87 16.17 5.74 -24.08
N ASP A 88 15.18 5.85 -24.95
CA ASP A 88 15.30 6.58 -26.22
C ASP A 88 15.43 8.08 -25.97
N ALA A 89 14.63 8.64 -25.06
CA ALA A 89 14.74 10.04 -24.68
C ALA A 89 16.17 10.38 -24.19
N HIS A 90 16.76 9.51 -23.36
CA HIS A 90 18.14 9.64 -22.89
C HIS A 90 19.16 9.57 -24.03
N LEU A 91 18.93 8.72 -25.05
CA LEU A 91 19.76 8.67 -26.26
C LEU A 91 19.64 9.95 -27.12
N ASP A 92 18.50 10.63 -27.07
CA ASP A 92 18.28 11.95 -27.69
C ASP A 92 18.79 13.11 -26.81
N GLY A 93 19.34 12.81 -25.63
CA GLY A 93 19.89 13.80 -24.69
C GLY A 93 18.84 14.53 -23.84
N VAL A 94 17.63 13.99 -23.77
CA VAL A 94 16.53 14.53 -22.94
C VAL A 94 16.53 13.83 -21.59
N PHE A 95 16.60 14.62 -20.53
CA PHE A 95 16.57 14.13 -19.15
C PHE A 95 15.71 15.05 -18.31
N ASN A 96 14.97 14.44 -17.40
CA ASN A 96 14.24 15.15 -16.37
C ASN A 96 15.21 15.74 -15.35
N PRO A 97 15.09 17.04 -15.00
CA PRO A 97 16.02 17.70 -14.10
C PRO A 97 15.85 17.19 -12.66
N PRO A 98 16.94 17.04 -11.89
CA PRO A 98 16.82 16.67 -10.49
C PRO A 98 16.13 17.78 -9.69
N GLU A 99 15.18 17.41 -8.84
CA GLU A 99 14.54 18.34 -7.91
C GLU A 99 14.82 17.99 -6.45
N THR A 100 15.00 19.01 -5.62
CA THR A 100 15.23 18.85 -4.18
C THR A 100 13.93 19.11 -3.43
N PRO A 101 13.39 18.12 -2.68
CA PRO A 101 12.21 18.32 -1.88
C PRO A 101 12.50 19.18 -0.65
N LEU A 102 11.44 19.78 -0.12
CA LEU A 102 11.37 20.22 1.26
C LEU A 102 11.11 18.99 2.13
N ILE A 103 12.02 18.69 3.04
CA ILE A 103 11.82 17.62 4.02
C ILE A 103 11.08 18.20 5.22
N ILE A 104 9.89 17.66 5.50
CA ILE A 104 9.08 18.08 6.64
C ILE A 104 9.15 17.01 7.71
N ASP A 105 9.57 17.42 8.91
CA ASP A 105 9.56 16.58 10.10
C ASP A 105 8.16 16.61 10.73
N ALA A 106 7.57 15.42 10.93
CA ALA A 106 6.22 15.27 11.44
C ALA A 106 6.06 15.83 12.86
N ASP A 107 7.06 15.66 13.73
CA ASP A 107 7.02 16.16 15.11
C ASP A 107 7.09 17.69 15.15
N GLU A 108 7.94 18.30 14.30
CA GLU A 108 8.03 19.76 14.18
C GLU A 108 6.72 20.37 13.67
N MET A 109 6.11 19.76 12.66
CA MET A 109 4.80 20.16 12.16
C MET A 109 3.73 20.04 13.24
N HIS A 110 3.69 18.91 13.94
CA HIS A 110 2.72 18.67 15.01
C HIS A 110 2.85 19.72 16.12
N GLN A 111 4.07 19.99 16.59
CA GLN A 111 4.32 20.98 17.64
C GLN A 111 3.88 22.39 17.24
N LEU A 112 4.19 22.79 16.00
CA LEU A 112 3.82 24.12 15.52
C LEU A 112 2.30 24.26 15.40
N LEU A 113 1.63 23.37 14.66
CA LEU A 113 0.20 23.47 14.39
C LEU A 113 -0.66 23.26 15.65
N SER A 114 -0.18 22.47 16.62
CA SER A 114 -0.84 22.32 17.94
C SER A 114 -0.93 23.64 18.73
N SER A 115 -0.06 24.61 18.43
CA SER A 115 -0.15 25.96 19.03
C SER A 115 -1.20 26.87 18.39
N ASN A 116 -1.85 26.39 17.31
CA ASN A 116 -2.82 27.13 16.49
C ASN A 116 -2.30 28.50 16.01
N PRO A 117 -1.16 28.55 15.30
CA PRO A 117 -0.49 29.80 14.98
C PRO A 117 -1.24 30.63 13.92
N ASP A 118 -2.10 30.00 13.14
CA ASP A 118 -2.87 30.59 12.04
C ASP A 118 -4.36 30.81 12.36
N GLY A 119 -4.83 30.32 13.51
CA GLY A 119 -6.22 30.45 13.93
C GLY A 119 -7.19 29.45 13.31
N LEU A 120 -6.72 28.48 12.51
CA LEU A 120 -7.56 27.51 11.81
C LEU A 120 -7.84 26.22 12.62
N GLY A 121 -7.35 26.16 13.85
CA GLY A 121 -7.54 25.02 14.75
C GLY A 121 -6.21 24.57 15.36
N ALA A 122 -6.24 24.21 16.65
CA ALA A 122 -5.10 23.59 17.30
C ALA A 122 -4.94 22.16 16.80
N GLY A 123 -3.80 21.86 16.16
CA GLY A 123 -3.58 20.60 15.47
C GLY A 123 -4.12 20.66 14.04
N SER A 124 -4.82 19.62 13.61
CA SER A 124 -5.43 19.60 12.28
C SER A 124 -6.55 20.63 12.15
N ALA A 125 -6.70 21.21 10.96
CA ALA A 125 -7.82 22.06 10.61
C ALA A 125 -9.15 21.28 10.57
N ARG A 126 -9.08 19.94 10.52
CA ARG A 126 -10.22 19.02 10.52
C ARG A 126 -10.19 18.12 11.75
N GLY A 127 -10.23 18.74 12.93
CA GLY A 127 -10.38 18.01 14.21
C GLY A 127 -11.70 17.25 14.35
N ASP A 128 -12.65 17.45 13.43
CA ASP A 128 -13.86 16.63 13.26
C ASP A 128 -13.60 15.32 12.49
N ILE A 129 -12.51 15.24 11.71
CA ILE A 129 -12.11 14.05 10.96
C ILE A 129 -10.96 13.33 11.67
N PHE A 130 -9.88 14.03 12.00
CA PHE A 130 -8.67 13.41 12.53
C PHE A 130 -8.66 13.43 14.05
N VAL A 131 -8.10 12.36 14.64
CA VAL A 131 -7.73 12.37 16.06
C VAL A 131 -6.50 13.25 16.30
N ASP A 132 -6.30 13.67 17.55
CA ASP A 132 -5.15 14.49 17.93
C ASP A 132 -3.84 13.82 17.48
N GLY A 133 -3.00 14.59 16.80
CA GLY A 133 -1.71 14.10 16.27
C GLY A 133 -1.75 13.68 14.81
N HIS A 134 -2.91 13.54 14.17
CA HIS A 134 -3.02 13.27 12.74
C HIS A 134 -3.44 14.50 11.94
N TYR A 135 -3.04 14.54 10.67
CA TYR A 135 -3.11 15.74 9.83
C TYR A 135 -3.50 15.42 8.39
N GLY A 136 -4.24 16.34 7.77
CA GLY A 136 -4.57 16.29 6.35
C GLY A 136 -3.53 17.01 5.49
N ILE A 137 -3.54 16.80 4.17
CA ILE A 137 -2.63 17.48 3.21
C ILE A 137 -2.73 19.01 3.34
N PHE A 138 -3.92 19.57 3.58
CA PHE A 138 -4.09 21.01 3.81
C PHE A 138 -3.27 21.52 5.00
N ASP A 139 -3.07 20.70 6.04
CA ASP A 139 -2.27 21.06 7.20
C ASP A 139 -0.77 21.19 6.88
N ALA A 140 -0.24 20.40 5.93
CA ALA A 140 1.11 20.62 5.41
C ALA A 140 1.24 21.98 4.72
N LEU A 141 0.21 22.41 3.96
CA LEU A 141 0.21 23.74 3.34
C LEU A 141 0.14 24.86 4.40
N ARG A 142 -0.66 24.68 5.46
CA ARG A 142 -0.70 25.60 6.63
C ARG A 142 0.68 25.73 7.28
N TYR A 143 1.35 24.60 7.54
CA TYR A 143 2.69 24.55 8.10
C TYR A 143 3.69 25.32 7.24
N LEU A 144 3.69 25.07 5.92
CA LEU A 144 4.61 25.73 4.99
C LEU A 144 4.36 27.24 4.92
N ALA A 145 3.11 27.68 4.84
CA ALA A 145 2.76 29.09 4.79
C ALA A 145 3.17 29.85 6.07
N PHE A 146 3.27 29.17 7.21
CA PHE A 146 3.72 29.79 8.46
C PHE A 146 5.24 29.79 8.61
N THR A 147 5.92 28.74 8.13
CA THR A 147 7.36 28.53 8.32
C THR A 147 8.21 29.16 7.22
N ARG A 148 7.62 29.41 6.05
CA ARG A 148 8.32 29.99 4.91
C ARG A 148 7.93 31.45 4.71
N SER A 149 8.93 32.29 4.41
CA SER A 149 8.69 33.71 4.12
C SER A 149 8.29 33.99 2.67
N ASP A 150 8.53 33.04 1.77
CA ASP A 150 8.26 33.12 0.33
C ASP A 150 6.91 32.50 -0.06
N LEU A 151 6.12 32.01 0.90
CA LEU A 151 4.80 31.41 0.65
C LEU A 151 3.75 32.07 1.53
N LYS A 152 2.58 32.37 0.97
CA LYS A 152 1.42 32.89 1.70
C LYS A 152 0.16 32.09 1.36
N LEU A 153 -0.63 31.86 2.40
CA LEU A 153 -1.98 31.33 2.30
C LEU A 153 -2.97 32.44 2.65
N GLU A 154 -3.85 32.78 1.72
CA GLU A 154 -4.72 33.96 1.78
C GLU A 154 -6.16 33.59 1.39
N ASN A 155 -7.11 34.49 1.61
CA ASN A 155 -8.53 34.34 1.21
C ASN A 155 -9.18 33.02 1.66
N ILE A 156 -8.78 32.53 2.83
CA ILE A 156 -9.24 31.24 3.36
C ILE A 156 -10.73 31.33 3.68
N LYS A 157 -11.49 30.36 3.18
CA LYS A 157 -12.90 30.12 3.52
C LYS A 157 -13.01 28.74 4.15
N GLU A 158 -13.78 28.67 5.24
CA GLU A 158 -13.99 27.42 5.97
C GLU A 158 -14.94 26.46 5.22
N PRO A 159 -14.90 25.14 5.49
CA PRO A 159 -15.76 24.13 4.86
C PRO A 159 -17.25 24.49 4.79
N ILE A 160 -17.77 25.11 5.85
CA ILE A 160 -19.17 25.52 5.92
C ILE A 160 -19.51 26.71 5.01
N GLU A 161 -18.54 27.59 4.75
CA GLU A 161 -18.69 28.76 3.90
C GLU A 161 -18.61 28.41 2.41
N THR A 162 -17.82 27.39 2.07
CA THR A 162 -17.66 26.93 0.68
C THR A 162 -18.85 26.12 0.20
N GLY A 163 -19.54 25.44 1.12
CA GLY A 163 -20.63 24.51 0.81
C GLY A 163 -20.14 23.19 0.18
N ARG A 164 -18.82 22.96 0.14
CA ARG A 164 -18.18 21.75 -0.43
C ARG A 164 -17.58 20.82 0.60
N ASP A 165 -17.70 21.16 1.89
CA ASP A 165 -17.06 20.46 3.00
C ASP A 165 -15.52 20.38 2.89
N THR A 166 -14.92 21.44 2.34
CA THR A 166 -13.47 21.63 2.20
C THR A 166 -13.12 23.10 2.30
N PHE A 167 -11.90 23.41 2.73
CA PHE A 167 -11.37 24.77 2.65
C PHE A 167 -11.20 25.23 1.20
N GLU A 168 -11.46 26.52 0.94
CA GLU A 168 -11.04 27.21 -0.28
C GLU A 168 -10.05 28.31 0.12
N PHE A 169 -9.02 28.54 -0.69
CA PHE A 169 -7.96 29.50 -0.38
C PHE A 169 -7.31 30.02 -1.66
N SER A 170 -6.43 31.00 -1.51
CA SER A 170 -5.49 31.46 -2.54
C SER A 170 -4.07 31.31 -2.03
N VAL A 171 -3.14 30.95 -2.91
CA VAL A 171 -1.71 30.88 -2.62
C VAL A 171 -0.98 31.99 -3.36
N SER A 172 -0.05 32.65 -2.67
CA SER A 172 0.96 33.50 -3.28
C SER A 172 2.34 32.89 -2.99
N TRP A 173 3.13 32.61 -4.01
CA TRP A 173 4.49 32.05 -3.90
C TRP A 173 5.48 32.93 -4.65
N ASP A 174 6.47 33.48 -3.93
CA ASP A 174 7.61 34.23 -4.49
C ASP A 174 8.57 33.23 -5.16
N SER A 175 8.19 32.81 -6.37
CA SER A 175 8.84 31.72 -7.11
C SER A 175 10.17 32.18 -7.73
N ASN A 176 10.32 33.50 -7.95
CA ASN A 176 11.53 34.10 -8.50
C ASN A 176 12.56 34.49 -7.42
N GLY A 177 12.15 34.52 -6.14
CA GLY A 177 12.99 34.76 -4.99
C GLY A 177 13.43 36.22 -4.81
N ASP A 178 12.68 37.18 -5.35
CA ASP A 178 13.00 38.61 -5.27
C ASP A 178 12.49 39.29 -3.98
N GLY A 179 11.69 38.57 -3.18
CA GLY A 179 11.09 39.03 -1.93
C GLY A 179 9.75 39.74 -2.08
N THR A 180 9.21 39.81 -3.30
CA THR A 180 7.95 40.48 -3.64
C THR A 180 6.98 39.46 -4.20
N PHE A 181 5.76 39.45 -3.64
CA PHE A 181 4.67 38.65 -4.20
C PHE A 181 3.94 39.49 -5.25
N ASP A 182 4.16 39.22 -6.54
CA ASP A 182 3.51 39.94 -7.63
C ASP A 182 3.35 39.10 -8.92
N GLU A 183 2.82 39.71 -9.99
CA GLU A 183 2.55 39.01 -11.24
C GLU A 183 3.80 38.42 -11.94
N GLN A 184 5.02 38.83 -11.54
CA GLN A 184 6.29 38.30 -12.06
C GLN A 184 6.62 36.92 -11.48
N ASP A 185 5.93 36.48 -10.43
CA ASP A 185 6.03 35.12 -9.89
C ASP A 185 5.29 34.09 -10.76
N ASN A 186 4.36 34.56 -11.59
CA ASN A 186 3.55 33.71 -12.45
C ASN A 186 4.42 33.07 -13.55
N ASP A 187 4.22 31.78 -13.76
CA ASP A 187 4.86 31.03 -14.85
C ASP A 187 3.85 30.75 -15.97
N ILE A 188 3.64 29.48 -16.33
CA ILE A 188 2.54 29.07 -17.19
C ILE A 188 1.18 29.21 -16.49
N TYR A 189 1.15 29.22 -15.15
CA TYR A 189 -0.02 29.47 -14.33
C TYR A 189 0.24 30.53 -13.26
N ALA A 190 -0.84 30.94 -12.58
CA ALA A 190 -0.76 31.94 -11.53
C ALA A 190 -0.10 31.34 -10.26
N ASN A 191 0.99 31.96 -9.82
CA ASN A 191 1.62 31.74 -8.52
C ASN A 191 1.32 32.89 -7.54
N PHE A 192 0.83 34.03 -8.01
CA PHE A 192 0.42 35.16 -7.18
C PHE A 192 -1.10 35.19 -7.01
N GLN A 193 -1.58 35.16 -5.75
CA GLN A 193 -3.00 35.18 -5.37
C GLN A 193 -3.86 34.14 -6.10
N SER A 194 -3.28 32.97 -6.39
CA SER A 194 -3.89 31.96 -7.23
C SER A 194 -4.86 31.09 -6.44
N PRO A 195 -6.14 30.99 -6.84
CA PRO A 195 -7.11 30.07 -6.23
C PRO A 195 -7.00 28.63 -6.77
N ASP A 196 -6.06 28.39 -7.69
CA ASP A 196 -5.96 27.15 -8.45
C ASP A 196 -4.85 26.22 -7.95
N TRP A 197 -4.26 26.55 -6.80
CA TRP A 197 -3.32 25.67 -6.13
C TRP A 197 -4.01 24.43 -5.56
N HIS A 198 -3.40 23.27 -5.81
CA HIS A 198 -3.82 21.98 -5.27
C HIS A 198 -2.61 21.07 -5.12
N SER A 199 -2.81 19.85 -4.62
CA SER A 199 -1.75 18.84 -4.57
C SER A 199 -1.80 17.85 -5.73
N ARG A 200 -0.62 17.32 -6.05
CA ARG A 200 -0.40 15.96 -6.53
C ARG A 200 0.26 15.14 -5.43
N ILE A 201 0.05 13.82 -5.44
CA ILE A 201 0.58 12.96 -4.38
C ILE A 201 1.26 11.70 -4.92
N LYS A 202 2.21 11.17 -4.15
CA LYS A 202 2.77 9.81 -4.30
C LYS A 202 2.94 9.21 -2.92
N PHE A 203 2.76 7.90 -2.82
CA PHE A 203 3.05 7.13 -1.62
C PHE A 203 4.41 6.46 -1.73
N ASP A 204 4.96 6.06 -0.59
CA ASP A 204 6.24 5.36 -0.53
C ASP A 204 6.11 3.96 -1.17
N GLY A 205 6.75 3.80 -2.33
CA GLY A 205 6.85 2.51 -3.04
C GLY A 205 8.01 1.63 -2.56
N GLY A 206 8.82 2.10 -1.60
CA GLY A 206 10.07 1.47 -1.21
C GLY A 206 11.04 1.36 -2.39
N GLU A 207 11.65 0.19 -2.56
CA GLU A 207 12.57 -0.10 -3.66
C GLU A 207 11.86 -0.33 -5.01
N LEU A 208 10.51 -0.29 -5.09
CA LEU A 208 9.78 -0.48 -6.35
C LEU A 208 9.80 0.81 -7.18
N THR A 209 10.84 0.99 -7.97
CA THR A 209 11.02 2.20 -8.79
C THR A 209 10.41 2.11 -10.19
N THR A 210 9.83 0.97 -10.54
CA THR A 210 9.26 0.73 -11.88
C THR A 210 7.94 1.46 -12.14
N LEU A 211 7.28 1.93 -11.09
CA LEU A 211 6.03 2.69 -11.17
C LEU A 211 6.22 4.20 -11.30
N ASN A 212 7.47 4.70 -11.30
CA ASN A 212 7.79 6.14 -11.39
C ASN A 212 7.73 6.69 -12.84
N GLY A 213 6.97 6.03 -13.73
CA GLY A 213 6.83 6.41 -15.14
C GLY A 213 6.02 7.68 -15.36
N THR A 214 6.48 8.55 -16.26
CA THR A 214 5.91 9.89 -16.49
C THR A 214 4.52 9.87 -17.14
N LEU A 215 4.29 8.96 -18.09
CA LEU A 215 2.99 8.80 -18.76
C LEU A 215 2.25 7.57 -18.27
N ASP A 216 2.99 6.52 -17.97
CA ASP A 216 2.56 5.16 -17.70
C ASP A 216 2.56 4.77 -16.20
N GLY A 217 3.07 5.66 -15.35
CA GLY A 217 3.16 5.48 -13.91
C GLY A 217 2.64 6.68 -13.12
N LEU A 218 3.10 6.79 -11.87
CA LEU A 218 2.78 7.89 -10.95
C LEU A 218 3.41 9.23 -11.38
N GLY A 219 4.41 9.17 -12.26
CA GLY A 219 5.22 10.30 -12.73
C GLY A 219 6.03 10.98 -11.64
N PRO A 220 7.05 11.78 -12.01
CA PRO A 220 7.76 12.61 -11.04
C PRO A 220 6.85 13.64 -10.36
N GLN A 221 5.79 14.08 -11.05
CA GLN A 221 4.83 15.05 -10.52
C GLN A 221 3.87 14.47 -9.47
N GLY A 222 3.62 13.16 -9.50
CA GLY A 222 2.57 12.52 -8.72
C GLY A 222 1.18 12.59 -9.35
N GLU A 223 0.23 11.95 -8.69
CA GLU A 223 -1.14 11.80 -9.15
C GLU A 223 -1.97 13.05 -8.84
N ALA A 224 -2.59 13.63 -9.87
CA ALA A 224 -3.54 14.73 -9.69
C ALA A 224 -4.92 14.19 -9.31
N HIS A 225 -5.66 14.90 -8.47
CA HIS A 225 -6.92 14.39 -7.91
C HIS A 225 -7.97 15.47 -7.72
N TYR A 226 -9.21 15.01 -7.51
CA TYR A 226 -10.36 15.84 -7.17
C TYR A 226 -10.70 15.85 -5.68
N GLU A 227 -9.95 15.07 -4.90
CA GLU A 227 -10.13 14.92 -3.46
C GLU A 227 -9.91 16.21 -2.68
N ARG A 228 -10.53 16.30 -1.51
CA ARG A 228 -10.46 17.44 -0.60
C ARG A 228 -9.16 17.37 0.21
N LEU A 229 -8.28 18.36 0.08
CA LEU A 229 -6.95 18.37 0.72
C LEU A 229 -6.99 18.21 2.23
N ASP A 230 -8.03 18.73 2.86
CA ASP A 230 -8.23 18.69 4.31
C ASP A 230 -8.84 17.37 4.79
N GLN A 231 -9.18 16.43 3.90
CA GLN A 231 -9.68 15.10 4.24
C GLN A 231 -8.70 13.97 3.88
N MET A 232 -7.62 14.29 3.16
CA MET A 232 -6.60 13.32 2.78
C MET A 232 -5.50 13.24 3.83
N LEU A 233 -5.34 12.08 4.44
CA LEU A 233 -4.31 11.83 5.46
C LEU A 233 -2.89 12.00 4.89
N ILE A 234 -2.03 12.71 5.64
CA ILE A 234 -0.58 12.67 5.42
C ILE A 234 -0.01 11.42 6.07
N GLN A 235 0.78 10.67 5.30
CA GLN A 235 1.46 9.46 5.76
C GLN A 235 2.98 9.63 5.75
N PRO A 236 3.73 8.91 6.60
CA PRO A 236 5.18 8.85 6.51
C PRO A 236 5.65 8.42 5.12
N GLY A 237 6.72 9.02 4.60
CA GLY A 237 7.27 8.71 3.28
C GLY A 237 6.45 9.22 2.09
N MET A 238 5.29 9.82 2.33
CA MET A 238 4.47 10.43 1.27
C MET A 238 5.22 11.59 0.60
N THR A 239 5.07 11.71 -0.72
CA THR A 239 5.47 12.91 -1.47
C THR A 239 4.22 13.73 -1.81
N ILE A 240 4.25 15.02 -1.48
CA ILE A 240 3.18 15.96 -1.80
C ILE A 240 3.77 17.06 -2.69
N ARG A 241 3.18 17.32 -3.85
CA ARG A 241 3.54 18.48 -4.67
C ARG A 241 2.40 19.48 -4.64
N PHE A 242 2.60 20.63 -4.03
CA PHE A 242 1.68 21.76 -4.17
C PHE A 242 2.04 22.56 -5.40
N GLN A 243 1.08 22.70 -6.32
CA GLN A 243 1.31 23.43 -7.58
C GLN A 243 0.04 24.15 -8.02
N PRO A 244 0.18 25.21 -8.83
CA PRO A 244 -0.96 25.74 -9.56
C PRO A 244 -1.40 24.76 -10.65
N PHE A 245 -2.71 24.56 -10.74
CA PHE A 245 -3.37 23.90 -11.86
C PHE A 245 -4.02 24.93 -12.78
N SER A 246 -4.48 24.48 -13.94
CA SER A 246 -5.31 25.30 -14.80
C SER A 246 -6.63 25.70 -14.11
N PRO A 247 -7.20 26.88 -14.42
CA PRO A 247 -8.53 27.26 -13.94
C PRO A 247 -9.60 26.22 -14.31
N GLU A 248 -9.47 25.57 -15.46
CA GLU A 248 -10.36 24.50 -15.92
C GLU A 248 -10.29 23.27 -15.00
N MET A 249 -9.11 22.91 -14.49
CA MET A 249 -8.94 21.79 -13.56
C MET A 249 -9.61 22.09 -12.22
N THR A 250 -9.45 23.32 -11.71
CA THR A 250 -10.18 23.77 -10.52
C THR A 250 -11.69 23.76 -10.74
N GLN A 251 -12.17 24.19 -11.90
CA GLN A 251 -13.60 24.16 -12.23
C GLN A 251 -14.12 22.72 -12.30
N ARG A 252 -13.39 21.82 -12.95
CA ARG A 252 -13.75 20.39 -13.05
C ARG A 252 -13.78 19.73 -11.66
N ARG A 253 -12.78 19.99 -10.81
CA ARG A 253 -12.75 19.51 -9.42
C ARG A 253 -13.95 19.99 -8.62
N ARG A 254 -14.26 21.30 -8.66
CA ARG A 254 -15.43 21.86 -7.97
C ARG A 254 -16.74 21.26 -8.48
N TRP A 255 -16.84 21.02 -9.78
CA TRP A 255 -18.01 20.38 -10.39
C TRP A 255 -18.23 18.95 -9.87
N VAL A 256 -17.16 18.16 -9.69
CA VAL A 256 -17.25 16.83 -9.05
C VAL A 256 -17.73 16.96 -7.61
N GLN A 257 -17.08 17.80 -6.80
CA GLN A 257 -17.41 18.01 -5.39
C GLN A 257 -18.85 18.53 -5.18
N ASP A 258 -19.32 19.43 -6.04
CA ASP A 258 -20.69 19.97 -5.98
C ASP A 258 -21.75 18.89 -6.19
N ARG A 259 -21.46 17.87 -7.02
CA ARG A 259 -22.37 16.74 -7.26
C ARG A 259 -22.44 15.79 -6.08
N GLU A 260 -21.31 15.55 -5.43
CA GLU A 260 -21.26 14.77 -4.19
C GLU A 260 -22.07 15.44 -3.08
N MET A 261 -21.92 16.76 -2.93
CA MET A 261 -22.72 17.54 -1.98
C MET A 261 -24.21 17.55 -2.32
N ALA A 262 -24.56 17.63 -3.61
CA ALA A 262 -25.95 17.54 -4.04
C ALA A 262 -26.56 16.17 -3.66
N ARG A 263 -25.85 15.07 -3.89
CA ARG A 263 -26.31 13.72 -3.49
C ARG A 263 -26.43 13.57 -1.97
N LEU A 264 -25.50 14.14 -1.21
CA LEU A 264 -25.58 14.16 0.26
C LEU A 264 -26.85 14.90 0.71
N GLN A 265 -27.14 16.07 0.12
CA GLN A 265 -28.32 16.87 0.44
C GLN A 265 -29.62 16.14 0.05
N GLU A 266 -29.69 15.55 -1.14
CA GLU A 266 -30.83 14.77 -1.63
C GLU A 266 -31.13 13.56 -0.75
N SER A 267 -30.08 12.96 -0.17
CA SER A 267 -30.16 11.83 0.77
C SER A 267 -30.42 12.24 2.22
N GLY A 268 -30.69 13.52 2.47
CA GLY A 268 -30.99 14.03 3.82
C GLY A 268 -29.78 13.99 4.76
N GLY A 269 -28.56 14.14 4.23
CA GLY A 269 -27.31 14.09 4.99
C GLY A 269 -26.75 12.68 5.19
N LYS A 270 -27.35 11.66 4.58
CA LYS A 270 -26.82 10.29 4.58
C LYS A 270 -25.89 10.06 3.39
N VAL A 271 -24.81 9.30 3.61
CA VAL A 271 -23.96 8.81 2.53
C VAL A 271 -24.64 7.60 1.89
N VAL A 272 -25.27 7.81 0.74
CA VAL A 272 -25.90 6.73 -0.04
C VAL A 272 -25.16 6.61 -1.36
N LEU A 273 -24.42 5.52 -1.52
CA LEU A 273 -23.71 5.21 -2.75
C LEU A 273 -24.72 4.70 -3.79
N PRO A 274 -24.90 5.38 -4.94
CA PRO A 274 -25.84 4.93 -5.96
C PRO A 274 -25.51 3.55 -6.49
N GLN A 275 -24.24 3.24 -6.76
CA GLN A 275 -23.83 1.96 -7.33
C GLN A 275 -22.51 1.43 -6.76
N LEU A 276 -22.52 0.23 -6.20
CA LEU A 276 -21.32 -0.58 -6.00
C LEU A 276 -21.30 -1.69 -7.05
N ILE A 277 -20.28 -1.71 -7.89
CA ILE A 277 -20.08 -2.65 -8.97
C ILE A 277 -18.93 -3.61 -8.59
N VAL A 278 -19.18 -4.91 -8.62
CA VAL A 278 -18.18 -5.94 -8.37
C VAL A 278 -17.99 -6.79 -9.64
N MET A 279 -16.77 -6.78 -10.18
CA MET A 279 -16.38 -7.45 -11.41
C MET A 279 -15.29 -8.50 -11.13
N LYS A 280 -15.66 -9.78 -11.13
CA LYS A 280 -14.70 -10.89 -10.96
C LYS A 280 -13.85 -11.16 -12.21
N SER A 281 -14.32 -10.71 -13.37
CA SER A 281 -13.64 -10.79 -14.67
C SER A 281 -14.39 -9.92 -15.66
N MET A 282 -13.68 -9.38 -16.66
CA MET A 282 -14.26 -8.63 -17.78
C MET A 282 -15.29 -9.43 -18.59
N ASN A 283 -15.25 -10.77 -18.50
CA ASN A 283 -16.14 -11.67 -19.23
C ASN A 283 -17.36 -12.12 -18.42
N THR A 284 -17.50 -11.67 -17.17
CA THR A 284 -18.59 -12.05 -16.27
C THR A 284 -19.56 -10.90 -16.07
N GLN A 285 -20.85 -11.22 -15.89
CA GLN A 285 -21.82 -10.19 -15.52
C GLN A 285 -21.47 -9.59 -14.16
N PRO A 286 -21.39 -8.26 -14.03
CA PRO A 286 -21.07 -7.63 -12.76
C PRO A 286 -22.19 -7.88 -11.74
N LEU A 287 -21.79 -8.06 -10.48
CA LEU A 287 -22.70 -7.91 -9.35
C LEU A 287 -22.85 -6.41 -9.09
N VAL A 288 -24.09 -5.93 -8.97
CA VAL A 288 -24.35 -4.51 -8.72
C VAL A 288 -25.28 -4.35 -7.52
N LEU A 289 -24.81 -3.63 -6.50
CA LEU A 289 -25.62 -3.18 -5.37
C LEU A 289 -26.02 -1.71 -5.61
N GLN A 290 -27.30 -1.43 -5.49
CA GLN A 290 -27.89 -0.12 -5.81
C GLN A 290 -28.32 0.59 -4.54
N ASN A 291 -28.05 1.90 -4.45
CA ASN A 291 -28.45 2.77 -3.35
C ASN A 291 -28.04 2.20 -1.98
N LEU A 292 -26.77 1.84 -1.84
CA LEU A 292 -26.21 1.30 -0.60
C LEU A 292 -26.02 2.46 0.39
N GLU A 293 -26.75 2.44 1.51
CA GLU A 293 -26.46 3.35 2.63
C GLU A 293 -25.15 2.92 3.28
N ILE A 294 -24.20 3.84 3.36
CA ILE A 294 -22.88 3.64 3.91
C ILE A 294 -22.87 4.15 5.34
N THR A 295 -22.41 3.32 6.28
CA THR A 295 -22.28 3.68 7.69
C THR A 295 -20.84 3.52 8.11
N ALA A 296 -20.36 4.35 9.04
CA ALA A 296 -19.02 4.19 9.61
C ALA A 296 -18.91 2.89 10.42
N HIS A 297 -17.82 2.15 10.24
CA HIS A 297 -17.47 0.97 11.04
C HIS A 297 -16.31 1.23 12.00
N ASP A 298 -15.74 2.44 11.99
CA ASP A 298 -14.67 2.90 12.89
C ASP A 298 -13.45 1.95 12.92
N MET A 299 -13.02 1.48 11.74
CA MET A 299 -11.91 0.52 11.61
C MET A 299 -10.52 1.12 11.87
N ARG A 300 -10.40 2.45 11.82
CA ARG A 300 -9.15 3.22 12.05
C ARG A 300 -9.31 4.25 13.17
N PRO A 301 -9.65 3.84 14.40
CA PRO A 301 -9.81 4.75 15.53
C PRO A 301 -8.47 5.35 16.01
N ASP A 302 -7.35 4.83 15.48
CA ASP A 302 -6.02 5.39 15.62
C ASP A 302 -5.80 6.64 14.77
N ILE A 303 -6.58 6.85 13.70
CA ILE A 303 -6.45 8.00 12.79
C ILE A 303 -7.66 8.92 12.84
N PHE A 304 -8.87 8.35 12.84
CA PHE A 304 -10.11 9.11 12.64
C PHE A 304 -10.99 9.19 13.88
N GLN A 305 -11.72 10.30 13.99
CA GLN A 305 -12.79 10.47 14.96
C GLN A 305 -13.91 9.43 14.70
N PRO A 306 -14.63 8.99 15.75
CA PRO A 306 -15.78 8.10 15.57
C PRO A 306 -16.82 8.70 14.62
N GLY A 307 -17.30 7.89 13.68
CA GLY A 307 -18.32 8.28 12.70
C GLY A 307 -17.78 8.82 11.37
N VAL A 308 -16.46 8.97 11.21
CA VAL A 308 -15.85 9.25 9.90
C VAL A 308 -16.03 8.04 8.99
N ILE A 309 -16.48 8.29 7.76
CA ILE A 309 -16.70 7.25 6.76
C ILE A 309 -15.51 7.25 5.79
N THR A 310 -14.98 6.07 5.52
CA THR A 310 -13.89 5.78 4.59
C THR A 310 -14.38 4.91 3.43
N LYS A 311 -13.61 4.82 2.34
CA LYS A 311 -13.98 3.94 1.21
C LYS A 311 -14.00 2.45 1.59
N MET A 312 -13.33 2.05 2.68
CA MET A 312 -13.45 0.72 3.26
C MET A 312 -14.89 0.44 3.74
N ASP A 313 -15.54 1.44 4.34
CA ASP A 313 -16.90 1.31 4.90
C ASP A 313 -17.97 1.03 3.82
N ILE A 314 -17.68 1.33 2.55
CA ILE A 314 -18.53 0.94 1.42
C ILE A 314 -18.67 -0.58 1.37
N PHE A 315 -17.55 -1.29 1.44
CA PHE A 315 -17.53 -2.74 1.39
C PHE A 315 -18.04 -3.37 2.70
N LEU A 316 -17.77 -2.74 3.84
CA LEU A 316 -18.29 -3.23 5.13
C LEU A 316 -19.82 -3.07 5.23
N SER A 317 -20.37 -1.99 4.71
CA SER A 317 -21.82 -1.78 4.58
C SER A 317 -22.45 -2.79 3.60
N ALA A 318 -21.76 -3.11 2.50
CA ALA A 318 -22.16 -4.18 1.60
C ALA A 318 -22.12 -5.55 2.30
N ALA A 319 -21.13 -5.78 3.16
CA ALA A 319 -21.00 -7.00 3.95
C ALA A 319 -22.13 -7.18 4.96
N ASP A 320 -22.54 -6.09 5.63
CA ASP A 320 -23.71 -6.10 6.50
C ASP A 320 -25.02 -6.31 5.74
N SER A 321 -25.03 -5.97 4.45
CA SER A 321 -26.12 -6.28 3.53
C SER A 321 -26.07 -7.71 2.95
N GLY A 322 -25.08 -8.51 3.35
CA GLY A 322 -24.97 -9.94 3.03
C GLY A 322 -23.95 -10.30 1.95
N LEU A 323 -23.17 -9.35 1.43
CA LEU A 323 -22.04 -9.65 0.54
C LEU A 323 -20.90 -10.31 1.34
N ASP A 324 -20.26 -11.35 0.81
CA ASP A 324 -19.02 -11.85 1.42
C ASP A 324 -17.89 -10.85 1.14
N VAL A 325 -17.34 -10.26 2.20
CA VAL A 325 -16.23 -9.30 2.13
C VAL A 325 -15.23 -9.62 3.23
N ALA A 326 -13.94 -9.59 2.90
CA ALA A 326 -12.88 -9.59 3.90
C ALA A 326 -11.73 -8.65 3.50
N PHE A 327 -11.07 -8.12 4.51
CA PHE A 327 -9.86 -7.30 4.39
C PHE A 327 -8.68 -7.98 5.06
N ASN A 328 -7.51 -7.84 4.45
CA ASN A 328 -6.23 -8.22 5.04
C ASN A 328 -5.46 -6.95 5.45
N TYR A 329 -4.50 -7.06 6.36
CA TYR A 329 -3.64 -5.94 6.74
C TYR A 329 -2.28 -6.08 6.08
N TRP A 330 -1.85 -5.04 5.39
CA TRP A 330 -0.59 -4.98 4.68
C TRP A 330 0.37 -4.15 5.53
N PRO A 331 1.38 -4.78 6.15
CA PRO A 331 2.37 -4.03 6.93
C PRO A 331 3.46 -3.49 6.00
N SER A 332 4.60 -3.05 6.55
CA SER A 332 5.80 -2.84 5.73
C SER A 332 6.13 -4.09 4.88
N LEU A 333 6.31 -3.88 3.58
CA LEU A 333 6.52 -4.95 2.60
C LEU A 333 8.01 -5.28 2.43
N SER A 334 8.31 -6.40 1.75
CA SER A 334 9.68 -6.81 1.41
C SER A 334 10.46 -5.77 0.60
N THR A 335 9.77 -4.88 -0.12
CA THR A 335 10.37 -3.76 -0.87
C THR A 335 10.82 -2.62 0.03
N GLY A 336 10.50 -2.64 1.32
CA GLY A 336 10.70 -1.53 2.25
C GLY A 336 9.55 -0.51 2.26
N ALA A 337 8.56 -0.63 1.37
CA ALA A 337 7.38 0.23 1.37
C ALA A 337 6.61 0.10 2.69
N THR A 338 6.36 1.22 3.37
CA THR A 338 5.59 1.25 4.62
C THR A 338 4.11 1.45 4.31
N VAL A 339 3.38 0.34 4.15
CA VAL A 339 1.94 0.38 3.85
C VAL A 339 1.12 0.64 5.12
N GLU A 340 1.08 -0.31 6.06
CA GLU A 340 0.36 -0.18 7.34
C GLU A 340 -1.16 0.13 7.20
N HIS A 341 -1.80 -0.53 6.23
CA HIS A 341 -3.20 -0.31 5.85
C HIS A 341 -3.97 -1.60 5.56
N PHE A 342 -5.30 -1.51 5.58
CA PHE A 342 -6.17 -2.61 5.18
C PHE A 342 -6.40 -2.66 3.66
N GLY A 343 -6.04 -3.79 3.05
CA GLY A 343 -6.29 -4.09 1.64
C GLY A 343 -7.53 -4.98 1.45
N LEU A 344 -8.34 -4.67 0.43
CA LEU A 344 -9.50 -5.48 0.06
C LEU A 344 -9.02 -6.88 -0.39
N PHE A 345 -9.36 -7.89 0.40
CA PHE A 345 -8.84 -9.24 0.21
C PHE A 345 -9.83 -10.18 -0.44
N ARG A 346 -11.10 -10.18 -0.03
CA ARG A 346 -12.09 -11.11 -0.59
C ARG A 346 -13.39 -10.37 -0.87
N VAL A 347 -13.98 -10.63 -2.05
CA VAL A 347 -15.33 -10.21 -2.38
C VAL A 347 -16.07 -11.34 -3.06
N ASP A 348 -17.29 -11.62 -2.60
CA ASP A 348 -18.19 -12.63 -3.17
C ASP A 348 -17.51 -14.01 -3.33
N GLY A 349 -16.81 -14.47 -2.28
CA GLY A 349 -16.10 -15.75 -2.25
C GLY A 349 -14.79 -15.82 -3.02
N LEU A 350 -14.38 -14.77 -3.75
CA LEU A 350 -13.12 -14.74 -4.49
C LEU A 350 -12.07 -13.92 -3.74
N ALA A 351 -11.06 -14.62 -3.24
CA ALA A 351 -9.94 -14.03 -2.50
C ALA A 351 -8.83 -13.56 -3.45
N SER A 352 -8.17 -12.49 -3.06
CA SER A 352 -6.90 -12.05 -3.63
C SER A 352 -5.86 -13.14 -3.46
N GLU A 353 -5.01 -13.24 -4.45
CA GLU A 353 -3.71 -13.88 -4.41
C GLU A 353 -2.72 -12.75 -4.72
N VAL A 354 -1.50 -12.84 -4.23
CA VAL A 354 -0.33 -12.01 -4.58
C VAL A 354 -0.50 -11.15 -5.84
N ALA A 355 -0.46 -11.74 -7.03
CA ALA A 355 -0.53 -11.00 -8.28
C ALA A 355 -1.93 -10.96 -8.89
N ARG A 356 -2.94 -11.51 -8.21
CA ARG A 356 -4.35 -11.44 -8.61
C ARG A 356 -5.18 -10.86 -7.49
N GLY A 357 -5.43 -9.57 -7.55
CA GLY A 357 -6.08 -8.86 -6.46
C GLY A 357 -7.32 -8.12 -6.91
N TRP A 358 -8.04 -7.63 -5.90
CA TRP A 358 -9.05 -6.61 -6.10
C TRP A 358 -8.39 -5.24 -6.26
N THR A 359 -8.56 -4.61 -7.40
CA THR A 359 -8.35 -3.17 -7.58
C THR A 359 -9.68 -2.44 -7.41
N THR A 360 -9.61 -1.18 -6.99
CA THR A 360 -10.79 -0.37 -6.70
C THR A 360 -10.78 0.94 -7.46
N GLY A 361 -11.94 1.39 -7.91
CA GLY A 361 -12.14 2.70 -8.55
C GLY A 361 -13.38 3.37 -8.01
N TRP A 362 -13.39 4.71 -7.99
CA TRP A 362 -14.39 5.47 -7.24
C TRP A 362 -14.63 6.86 -7.85
N GLY A 363 -15.83 7.41 -7.70
CA GLY A 363 -16.09 8.82 -8.06
C GLY A 363 -17.28 9.00 -8.99
N GLU A 364 -17.16 9.93 -9.95
CA GLU A 364 -18.17 10.15 -11.00
C GLU A 364 -17.87 9.31 -12.24
N MET A 365 -18.87 8.59 -12.75
CA MET A 365 -18.69 7.74 -13.93
C MET A 365 -18.22 8.54 -15.15
N VAL A 366 -18.72 9.78 -15.29
CA VAL A 366 -18.34 10.70 -16.38
C VAL A 366 -16.96 11.34 -16.19
N ALA A 367 -16.28 11.10 -15.06
CA ALA A 367 -14.92 11.56 -14.80
C ALA A 367 -13.89 10.41 -14.89
N ASP A 368 -14.31 9.15 -15.07
CA ASP A 368 -13.40 8.00 -15.04
C ASP A 368 -12.34 8.00 -16.16
N ASN A 369 -12.62 8.71 -17.25
CA ASN A 369 -11.71 8.86 -18.38
C ASN A 369 -11.07 10.26 -18.46
N ASP A 370 -11.20 11.08 -17.41
CA ASP A 370 -10.55 12.38 -17.37
C ASP A 370 -9.03 12.23 -17.46
N PHE A 371 -8.47 11.26 -16.73
CA PHE A 371 -7.04 10.96 -16.68
C PHE A 371 -6.70 9.79 -17.59
N ASN A 372 -5.94 10.09 -18.65
CA ASN A 372 -5.44 9.10 -19.60
C ASN A 372 -4.26 9.73 -20.38
N PRO A 373 -3.21 8.99 -20.77
CA PRO A 373 -2.10 9.54 -21.57
C PRO A 373 -2.55 10.24 -22.86
N LEU A 374 -3.70 9.84 -23.40
CA LEU A 374 -4.33 10.39 -24.61
C LEU A 374 -5.64 11.15 -24.32
N SER A 375 -5.82 11.64 -23.09
CA SER A 375 -7.00 12.40 -22.69
C SER A 375 -7.22 13.61 -23.61
N LYS A 376 -8.49 13.83 -23.97
CA LYS A 376 -8.93 14.90 -24.86
C LYS A 376 -9.66 16.03 -24.13
N CYS A 377 -9.93 15.85 -22.84
CA CYS A 377 -10.64 16.81 -21.99
C CYS A 377 -11.95 17.37 -22.59
N ASP A 378 -12.72 16.55 -23.30
CA ASP A 378 -14.00 16.94 -23.91
C ASP A 378 -15.15 16.92 -22.87
N PHE A 379 -15.04 17.79 -21.87
CA PHE A 379 -16.01 17.93 -20.78
C PHE A 379 -17.35 18.52 -21.24
N SER A 380 -17.38 19.12 -22.44
CA SER A 380 -18.59 19.66 -23.06
C SER A 380 -19.52 18.61 -23.66
N SER A 381 -18.97 17.44 -23.98
CA SER A 381 -19.75 16.33 -24.52
C SER A 381 -20.68 15.70 -23.48
N PRO A 382 -21.73 14.97 -23.92
CA PRO A 382 -22.52 14.13 -23.02
C PRO A 382 -21.69 13.13 -22.22
N ALA A 383 -20.63 12.58 -22.82
CA ALA A 383 -19.73 11.63 -22.15
C ALA A 383 -18.86 12.32 -21.07
N GLY A 384 -18.47 13.58 -21.29
CA GLY A 384 -17.68 14.39 -20.34
C GLY A 384 -18.51 15.14 -19.29
N GLY A 385 -19.83 14.93 -19.24
CA GLY A 385 -20.72 15.55 -18.25
C GLY A 385 -21.43 16.82 -18.70
N SER A 386 -21.36 17.19 -19.98
CA SER A 386 -22.09 18.33 -20.59
C SER A 386 -21.83 19.69 -19.91
N GLN A 387 -20.59 19.95 -19.51
CA GLN A 387 -20.21 21.22 -18.91
C GLN A 387 -20.03 22.31 -19.98
N ASP A 388 -20.32 23.57 -19.63
CA ASP A 388 -19.88 24.72 -20.42
C ASP A 388 -18.41 25.03 -20.10
N LEU A 389 -17.54 24.06 -20.38
CA LEU A 389 -16.11 24.09 -20.09
C LEU A 389 -15.34 23.67 -21.34
N VAL A 390 -14.56 24.60 -21.88
CA VAL A 390 -13.64 24.37 -22.99
C VAL A 390 -12.22 24.41 -22.42
N VAL A 391 -11.48 23.33 -22.57
CA VAL A 391 -10.13 23.19 -22.02
C VAL A 391 -9.11 23.52 -23.09
N ASP A 392 -8.14 24.39 -22.76
CA ASP A 392 -6.98 24.60 -23.62
C ASP A 392 -6.22 23.27 -23.81
N PRO A 393 -5.82 22.89 -25.04
CA PRO A 393 -5.12 21.63 -25.27
C PRO A 393 -3.85 21.44 -24.43
N GLU A 394 -3.12 22.52 -24.16
CA GLU A 394 -1.92 22.47 -23.33
C GLU A 394 -2.29 22.26 -21.85
N HIS A 395 -3.36 22.89 -21.37
CA HIS A 395 -3.87 22.61 -20.01
C HIS A 395 -4.32 21.15 -19.88
N CYS A 396 -4.98 20.61 -20.91
CA CYS A 396 -5.37 19.20 -20.95
C CYS A 396 -4.14 18.27 -20.83
N ARG A 397 -3.12 18.55 -21.65
CA ARG A 397 -1.85 17.81 -21.66
C ARG A 397 -1.16 17.87 -20.29
N LEU A 398 -1.12 19.03 -19.67
CA LEU A 398 -0.40 19.28 -18.43
C LEU A 398 -1.11 18.73 -17.19
N ASP A 399 -2.44 18.80 -17.14
CA ASP A 399 -3.19 18.46 -15.92
C ASP A 399 -3.80 17.06 -15.95
N TRP A 400 -4.23 16.57 -17.13
CA TRP A 400 -4.99 15.32 -17.26
C TRP A 400 -4.31 14.20 -18.04
N GLN A 401 -3.27 14.49 -18.83
CA GLN A 401 -2.59 13.42 -19.57
C GLN A 401 -1.58 12.66 -18.70
N SER A 402 -2.10 11.80 -17.83
CA SER A 402 -1.38 10.82 -17.01
C SER A 402 -2.21 9.54 -16.92
N SER A 403 -1.57 8.39 -16.69
CA SER A 403 -2.29 7.11 -16.52
C SER A 403 -3.13 7.04 -15.25
N PHE A 404 -2.71 7.77 -14.21
CA PHE A 404 -3.40 7.83 -12.93
C PHE A 404 -3.82 9.26 -12.58
N GLY A 405 -4.87 9.36 -11.78
CA GLY A 405 -5.47 10.60 -11.32
C GLY A 405 -6.99 10.53 -11.19
N GLY A 406 -7.59 11.53 -10.56
CA GLY A 406 -9.04 11.67 -10.41
C GLY A 406 -9.66 10.49 -9.67
N THR A 407 -10.38 9.64 -10.41
CA THR A 407 -11.07 8.43 -9.88
C THR A 407 -10.12 7.24 -9.67
N LYS A 408 -8.89 7.32 -10.18
CA LYS A 408 -7.87 6.27 -10.19
C LYS A 408 -6.63 6.76 -9.43
N MET A 409 -6.68 6.65 -8.11
CA MET A 409 -5.61 7.06 -7.20
C MET A 409 -5.11 5.87 -6.38
N HIS A 410 -3.82 5.84 -6.06
CA HIS A 410 -3.23 4.78 -5.25
C HIS A 410 -3.36 5.06 -3.75
N ILE A 411 -4.60 5.20 -3.27
CA ILE A 411 -4.89 5.43 -1.84
C ILE A 411 -5.60 4.20 -1.26
N MET A 412 -5.13 3.74 -0.10
CA MET A 412 -5.76 2.63 0.60
C MET A 412 -7.15 3.00 1.12
N SER A 413 -8.11 2.11 0.93
CA SER A 413 -9.54 2.41 1.16
C SER A 413 -9.88 2.75 2.61
N ASP A 414 -9.07 2.30 3.57
CA ASP A 414 -9.27 2.54 5.01
C ASP A 414 -8.82 3.93 5.48
N VAL A 415 -8.13 4.70 4.62
CA VAL A 415 -7.73 6.09 4.90
C VAL A 415 -8.24 7.10 3.89
N TRP A 416 -9.00 6.64 2.90
CA TRP A 416 -9.65 7.50 1.93
C TRP A 416 -11.04 7.90 2.44
N VAL A 417 -11.15 9.11 3.00
CA VAL A 417 -12.40 9.64 3.57
C VAL A 417 -13.46 9.82 2.48
N ILE A 418 -14.71 9.47 2.77
CA ILE A 418 -15.89 9.64 1.91
C ILE A 418 -17.12 10.10 2.72
N ASN A 419 -17.01 11.28 3.33
CA ASN A 419 -18.16 11.89 4.02
C ASN A 419 -19.24 12.40 3.05
N GLN A 420 -18.94 12.46 1.75
CA GLN A 420 -19.86 12.82 0.68
C GLN A 420 -19.98 11.65 -0.32
N PRO A 421 -21.19 11.23 -0.72
CA PRO A 421 -21.35 10.08 -1.60
C PRO A 421 -20.91 10.39 -3.03
N GLU A 422 -19.98 9.59 -3.52
CA GLU A 422 -19.63 9.46 -4.94
C GLU A 422 -20.77 8.81 -5.74
N GLU A 423 -20.70 8.82 -7.07
CA GLU A 423 -21.70 8.18 -7.92
C GLU A 423 -21.53 6.66 -7.96
N TYR A 424 -20.30 6.17 -7.98
CA TYR A 424 -20.02 4.74 -8.01
C TYR A 424 -18.77 4.34 -7.23
N ALA A 425 -18.77 3.07 -6.83
CA ALA A 425 -17.60 2.30 -6.43
C ALA A 425 -17.47 1.09 -7.34
N LEU A 426 -16.25 0.73 -7.71
CA LEU A 426 -15.91 -0.45 -8.48
C LEU A 426 -14.90 -1.29 -7.71
N ALA A 427 -15.14 -2.59 -7.60
CA ALA A 427 -14.12 -3.59 -7.28
C ALA A 427 -13.92 -4.49 -8.51
N LEU A 428 -12.73 -4.47 -9.09
CA LEU A 428 -12.35 -5.28 -10.24
C LEU A 428 -11.27 -6.27 -9.83
N TYR A 429 -11.47 -7.55 -10.12
CA TYR A 429 -10.45 -8.57 -9.90
C TYR A 429 -9.50 -8.60 -11.11
N GLY A 430 -8.25 -8.20 -10.88
CA GLY A 430 -7.20 -8.12 -11.89
C GLY A 430 -6.21 -9.28 -11.81
N ASP A 431 -5.43 -9.45 -12.86
CA ASP A 431 -4.26 -10.36 -12.90
C ASP A 431 -3.05 -9.56 -13.38
N HIS A 432 -2.04 -9.50 -12.52
CA HIS A 432 -0.77 -8.82 -12.74
C HIS A 432 0.40 -9.79 -12.97
N TYR A 433 0.20 -11.11 -13.00
CA TYR A 433 1.28 -12.05 -13.30
C TYR A 433 1.91 -11.75 -14.66
N GLN A 434 1.07 -11.52 -15.69
CA GLN A 434 1.57 -11.15 -17.01
C GLN A 434 2.13 -9.73 -17.05
N LEU A 435 1.47 -8.79 -16.34
CA LEU A 435 1.90 -7.38 -16.26
C LEU A 435 3.30 -7.21 -15.68
N PHE A 436 3.73 -8.09 -14.77
CA PHE A 436 5.07 -8.05 -14.19
C PHE A 436 5.95 -9.22 -14.65
N GLY A 437 5.51 -9.99 -15.67
CA GLY A 437 6.18 -11.17 -16.22
C GLY A 437 6.69 -12.14 -15.15
N MET A 438 5.83 -12.34 -14.18
CA MET A 438 6.05 -13.11 -12.97
C MET A 438 5.65 -14.57 -13.17
N GLU A 439 6.47 -15.49 -12.70
CA GLU A 439 6.10 -16.91 -12.69
C GLU A 439 5.05 -17.19 -11.60
N GLU A 440 4.07 -18.01 -11.96
CA GLU A 440 2.94 -18.34 -11.09
C GLU A 440 3.27 -19.54 -10.21
N TYR A 441 3.60 -19.27 -8.95
CA TYR A 441 3.67 -20.26 -7.88
C TYR A 441 2.53 -20.04 -6.90
N SER A 442 1.65 -21.03 -6.80
CA SER A 442 0.49 -21.01 -5.89
C SER A 442 0.39 -22.37 -5.21
N GLY A 443 0.23 -22.40 -3.90
CA GLY A 443 0.10 -23.66 -3.16
C GLY A 443 -1.25 -24.36 -3.39
N LYS A 444 -2.07 -23.84 -4.32
CA LYS A 444 -3.31 -24.50 -4.79
C LYS A 444 -3.04 -25.67 -5.75
N ALA A 445 -1.86 -25.72 -6.39
CA ALA A 445 -1.52 -26.74 -7.37
C ALA A 445 -0.12 -27.29 -7.14
N THR A 446 0.09 -28.57 -7.45
CA THR A 446 1.43 -29.13 -7.56
C THR A 446 2.12 -28.57 -8.79
N THR A 447 3.38 -28.19 -8.67
CA THR A 447 4.21 -27.73 -9.80
C THR A 447 5.61 -28.32 -9.75
N GLU A 448 6.34 -28.23 -10.85
CA GLU A 448 7.77 -28.56 -10.89
C GLU A 448 8.58 -27.27 -10.97
N ARG A 449 9.74 -27.25 -10.31
CA ARG A 449 10.71 -26.15 -10.42
C ARG A 449 12.10 -26.74 -10.60
N ASP A 450 12.86 -26.17 -11.52
CA ASP A 450 14.28 -26.45 -11.64
C ASP A 450 15.08 -25.49 -10.76
N PHE A 451 15.81 -26.04 -9.80
CA PHE A 451 16.66 -25.27 -8.90
C PHE A 451 18.12 -25.22 -9.39
N SER A 452 18.42 -25.75 -10.58
CA SER A 452 19.73 -25.62 -11.19
C SER A 452 20.00 -24.14 -11.52
N PRO A 453 21.23 -23.62 -11.33
CA PRO A 453 21.50 -22.21 -11.61
C PRO A 453 21.33 -21.81 -13.09
N GLN A 454 21.25 -22.79 -14.00
CA GLN A 454 21.07 -22.58 -15.43
C GLN A 454 19.63 -22.85 -15.91
N GLU A 455 18.75 -23.31 -15.02
CA GLU A 455 17.40 -23.78 -15.38
C GLU A 455 17.45 -24.82 -16.55
N ASP A 456 18.45 -25.73 -16.52
CA ASP A 456 18.75 -26.69 -17.60
C ASP A 456 18.07 -28.06 -17.48
N GLY A 457 17.21 -28.22 -16.47
CA GLY A 457 16.47 -29.43 -16.10
C GLY A 457 17.29 -30.44 -15.29
N SER A 458 18.50 -30.11 -14.84
CA SER A 458 19.34 -31.05 -14.09
C SER A 458 18.94 -31.23 -12.62
N ASP A 459 18.12 -30.33 -12.07
CA ASP A 459 17.78 -30.32 -10.65
C ASP A 459 16.31 -29.94 -10.40
N ILE A 460 15.41 -30.78 -10.94
CA ILE A 460 13.96 -30.59 -10.87
C ILE A 460 13.40 -31.21 -9.58
N MET A 461 12.61 -30.42 -8.85
CA MET A 461 11.82 -30.88 -7.71
C MET A 461 10.33 -30.63 -7.96
N THR A 462 9.50 -31.51 -7.39
CA THR A 462 8.05 -31.33 -7.32
C THR A 462 7.69 -30.56 -6.06
N LEU A 463 7.02 -29.42 -6.23
CA LEU A 463 6.53 -28.56 -5.16
C LEU A 463 5.05 -28.82 -4.93
N GLN A 464 4.67 -29.12 -3.69
CA GLN A 464 3.28 -29.36 -3.32
C GLN A 464 3.00 -29.02 -1.86
N VAL A 465 1.74 -28.69 -1.57
CA VAL A 465 1.22 -28.57 -0.21
C VAL A 465 0.82 -29.96 0.28
N PHE A 466 1.20 -30.29 1.51
CA PHE A 466 0.82 -31.55 2.14
C PHE A 466 -0.32 -31.40 3.14
N ASP A 467 -1.15 -32.42 3.24
CA ASP A 467 -2.09 -32.56 4.34
C ASP A 467 -1.33 -32.84 5.64
N LEU A 468 -1.71 -32.12 6.69
CA LEU A 468 -1.24 -32.41 8.05
C LEU A 468 -1.97 -33.63 8.64
N PRO A 469 -1.34 -34.36 9.56
CA PRO A 469 -1.96 -35.52 10.19
C PRO A 469 -3.19 -35.11 11.01
N ASP A 470 -4.19 -35.99 11.08
CA ASP A 470 -5.40 -35.77 11.86
C ASP A 470 -5.14 -35.96 13.36
N ASP A 471 -5.68 -35.08 14.20
CA ASP A 471 -5.57 -35.14 15.68
C ASP A 471 -6.73 -35.97 16.28
N SER A 472 -7.09 -37.09 15.63
CA SER A 472 -8.36 -37.81 15.83
C SER A 472 -8.32 -38.94 16.89
N GLY A 473 -7.20 -39.17 17.55
CA GLY A 473 -7.01 -40.26 18.53
C GLY A 473 -6.26 -41.48 17.98
N SER A 474 -5.67 -41.37 16.79
CA SER A 474 -5.05 -42.46 16.04
C SER A 474 -3.62 -42.77 16.54
N ALA A 475 -2.96 -43.82 16.02
CA ALA A 475 -1.54 -44.03 16.33
C ALA A 475 -0.64 -42.85 15.87
N SER A 476 -1.12 -42.03 14.93
CA SER A 476 -0.53 -40.75 14.51
C SER A 476 -0.51 -39.68 15.61
N ASP A 477 -1.50 -39.65 16.52
CA ASP A 477 -1.58 -38.66 17.61
C ASP A 477 -0.36 -38.66 18.54
N LYS A 478 0.35 -39.79 18.65
CA LYS A 478 1.55 -39.89 19.49
C LYS A 478 2.77 -39.19 18.89
N ALA A 479 2.77 -38.95 17.57
CA ALA A 479 3.86 -38.28 16.87
C ALA A 479 3.62 -36.78 16.68
N ILE A 480 2.35 -36.34 16.77
CA ILE A 480 2.00 -34.92 16.69
C ILE A 480 2.60 -34.17 17.87
N LEU A 481 3.34 -33.10 17.56
CA LEU A 481 3.98 -32.27 18.58
C LEU A 481 2.91 -31.51 19.36
N LYS A 482 3.16 -31.29 20.65
CA LYS A 482 2.29 -30.57 21.57
C LYS A 482 3.09 -29.44 22.24
N PRO A 483 2.44 -28.44 22.89
CA PRO A 483 3.12 -27.30 23.51
C PRO A 483 4.26 -27.64 24.49
N GLU A 484 4.28 -28.86 25.05
CA GLU A 484 5.34 -29.35 25.93
C GLU A 484 6.60 -29.82 25.19
N HIS A 485 6.57 -29.89 23.86
CA HIS A 485 7.71 -30.32 23.04
C HIS A 485 8.87 -29.31 23.11
N PHE A 486 10.09 -29.80 23.32
CA PHE A 486 11.29 -28.98 23.27
C PHE A 486 11.55 -28.50 21.83
N GLY A 487 11.25 -27.23 21.55
CA GLY A 487 11.26 -26.66 20.19
C GLY A 487 9.86 -26.41 19.62
N TRP A 488 8.82 -26.44 20.45
CA TRP A 488 7.49 -25.94 20.07
C TRP A 488 7.57 -24.51 19.52
N GLY A 489 6.93 -24.26 18.37
CA GLY A 489 6.96 -22.96 17.69
C GLY A 489 8.22 -22.68 16.85
N ILE A 490 9.16 -23.62 16.75
CA ILE A 490 10.32 -23.52 15.84
C ILE A 490 9.96 -24.19 14.51
N ALA A 491 9.87 -23.41 13.43
CA ALA A 491 9.49 -23.95 12.12
C ALA A 491 10.62 -24.79 11.50
N ASP A 492 11.87 -24.34 11.59
CA ASP A 492 13.04 -25.09 11.16
C ASP A 492 13.43 -26.13 12.20
N CYS A 493 12.90 -27.34 11.99
CA CYS A 493 13.20 -28.50 12.81
C CYS A 493 14.72 -28.73 12.93
N THR A 494 15.50 -28.42 11.89
CA THR A 494 16.95 -28.69 11.86
C THR A 494 17.75 -27.88 12.87
N GLU A 495 17.19 -26.78 13.39
CA GLU A 495 17.78 -26.02 14.49
C GLU A 495 17.94 -26.88 15.76
N CYS A 496 16.99 -27.78 16.03
CA CYS A 496 17.02 -28.69 17.18
C CYS A 496 17.46 -30.10 16.80
N HIS A 497 17.18 -30.49 15.56
CA HIS A 497 17.25 -31.84 15.05
C HIS A 497 18.28 -31.94 13.92
N ASN A 498 19.54 -32.20 14.28
CA ASN A 498 20.64 -32.29 13.31
C ASN A 498 21.67 -33.35 13.70
N ALA A 499 22.75 -33.45 12.92
CA ALA A 499 23.82 -34.43 13.13
C ALA A 499 24.65 -34.19 14.41
N GLU A 500 24.46 -33.06 15.10
CA GLU A 500 25.26 -32.65 16.26
C GLU A 500 24.47 -32.60 17.57
N LYS A 501 23.15 -32.35 17.50
CA LYS A 501 22.27 -32.16 18.67
C LYS A 501 21.49 -33.44 19.01
N ALA A 502 21.33 -33.73 20.30
CA ALA A 502 20.66 -34.94 20.78
C ALA A 502 19.12 -34.79 20.84
N PRO A 503 18.33 -35.83 20.45
CA PRO A 503 18.80 -37.10 19.91
C PRO A 503 19.43 -36.92 18.52
N LEU A 504 20.56 -37.59 18.29
CA LEU A 504 21.23 -37.57 16.99
C LEU A 504 20.34 -38.27 15.98
N GLY A 505 19.95 -37.58 14.91
CA GLY A 505 19.01 -38.12 13.92
C GLY A 505 17.57 -38.22 14.44
N HIS A 506 16.72 -38.91 13.67
CA HIS A 506 15.34 -39.20 14.05
C HIS A 506 15.30 -40.40 15.04
N GLY A 507 15.88 -40.22 16.23
CA GLY A 507 16.05 -41.31 17.21
C GLY A 507 17.08 -42.37 16.81
N GLY A 508 18.14 -41.96 16.09
CA GLY A 508 19.18 -42.86 15.57
C GLY A 508 19.00 -43.31 14.12
N TYR A 509 17.96 -42.82 13.43
CA TYR A 509 17.70 -43.05 12.01
C TYR A 509 18.03 -41.82 11.14
N SER A 510 18.18 -42.03 9.83
CA SER A 510 18.30 -40.95 8.84
C SER A 510 17.07 -40.03 8.87
N TRP A 511 17.29 -38.74 8.60
CA TRP A 511 16.22 -37.76 8.53
C TRP A 511 15.24 -38.06 7.38
N PRO A 512 13.92 -37.83 7.58
CA PRO A 512 12.98 -37.89 6.48
C PRO A 512 13.32 -36.81 5.47
N ILE A 513 13.57 -37.23 4.24
CA ILE A 513 13.82 -36.39 3.08
C ILE A 513 12.75 -36.74 2.06
N ASN A 514 12.16 -35.73 1.45
CA ASN A 514 11.13 -35.93 0.44
C ASN A 514 11.73 -36.32 -0.93
N SER A 515 12.45 -37.44 -0.94
CA SER A 515 13.17 -37.94 -2.11
C SER A 515 12.25 -38.35 -3.26
N SER A 516 10.98 -38.64 -3.00
CA SER A 516 9.98 -38.89 -4.05
C SER A 516 9.72 -37.66 -4.91
N ASP A 517 9.88 -36.46 -4.35
CA ASP A 517 9.67 -35.19 -5.04
C ASP A 517 11.00 -34.57 -5.51
N GLY A 518 12.08 -35.35 -5.53
CA GLY A 518 13.39 -34.92 -6.03
C GLY A 518 14.30 -34.26 -4.99
N PHE A 519 13.84 -34.05 -3.75
CA PHE A 519 14.67 -33.41 -2.73
C PHE A 519 15.78 -34.31 -2.19
N SER A 520 16.93 -33.71 -1.85
CA SER A 520 18.08 -34.39 -1.24
C SER A 520 18.49 -33.84 0.13
N GLU A 521 17.92 -32.71 0.55
CA GLU A 521 18.05 -32.15 1.91
C GLU A 521 16.79 -32.40 2.75
N THR A 522 16.81 -32.06 4.03
CA THR A 522 15.62 -32.17 4.90
C THR A 522 14.71 -30.96 4.70
N GLN A 523 13.41 -31.20 4.51
CA GLN A 523 12.39 -30.16 4.43
C GLN A 523 11.57 -30.13 5.72
N PRO A 524 11.56 -29.02 6.48
CA PRO A 524 10.76 -28.94 7.70
C PRO A 524 9.25 -29.12 7.46
N TYR A 525 8.71 -28.62 6.33
CA TYR A 525 7.30 -28.84 5.99
C TYR A 525 6.97 -30.31 5.66
N TYR A 526 7.94 -31.09 5.19
CA TYR A 526 7.76 -32.55 5.04
C TYR A 526 7.70 -33.26 6.40
N CYS A 527 8.45 -32.78 7.40
CA CYS A 527 8.36 -33.29 8.77
C CYS A 527 6.97 -33.05 9.37
N ALA A 528 6.31 -31.94 9.00
CA ALA A 528 4.97 -31.58 9.48
C ALA A 528 3.89 -32.60 9.08
N THR A 529 4.09 -33.35 7.99
CA THR A 529 3.17 -34.43 7.55
C THR A 529 3.03 -35.57 8.57
N CYS A 530 4.01 -35.70 9.48
CA CYS A 530 3.99 -36.69 10.57
C CYS A 530 3.82 -36.04 11.94
N HIS A 531 4.36 -34.83 12.11
CA HIS A 531 4.51 -34.16 13.40
C HIS A 531 3.49 -33.03 13.63
N GLY A 532 2.62 -32.75 12.66
CA GLY A 532 1.75 -31.59 12.68
C GLY A 532 2.51 -30.29 12.44
N ASN A 533 1.83 -29.16 12.56
CA ASN A 533 2.40 -27.86 12.26
C ASN A 533 3.32 -27.26 13.35
N ASN A 534 3.66 -28.02 14.38
CA ASN A 534 4.51 -27.59 15.50
C ASN A 534 4.09 -26.26 16.16
N GLY A 535 2.78 -25.99 16.23
CA GLY A 535 2.26 -24.78 16.86
C GLY A 535 2.23 -23.54 15.97
N ALA A 536 2.45 -23.71 14.67
CA ALA A 536 2.22 -22.63 13.71
C ALA A 536 0.77 -22.12 13.79
N PRO A 537 0.54 -20.79 13.73
CA PRO A 537 -0.80 -20.25 13.64
C PRO A 537 -1.48 -20.67 12.34
N GLN A 538 -2.81 -20.66 12.34
CA GLN A 538 -3.61 -20.90 11.15
C GLN A 538 -3.32 -19.85 10.07
N GLY A 539 -3.34 -20.27 8.80
CA GLY A 539 -3.20 -19.35 7.67
C GLY A 539 -4.39 -18.38 7.56
N HIS A 540 -4.16 -17.22 6.94
CA HIS A 540 -5.14 -16.14 6.80
C HIS A 540 -5.70 -16.00 5.37
N GLY A 541 -5.67 -17.07 4.58
CA GLY A 541 -6.33 -17.17 3.27
C GLY A 541 -5.41 -16.94 2.07
N GLU A 542 -4.22 -16.39 2.27
CA GLU A 542 -3.23 -16.22 1.20
C GLU A 542 -2.71 -17.58 0.71
N THR A 543 -2.49 -17.69 -0.59
CA THR A 543 -2.05 -18.95 -1.22
C THR A 543 -0.79 -18.85 -2.07
N ALA A 544 -0.17 -17.67 -2.10
CA ALA A 544 1.03 -17.40 -2.86
C ALA A 544 1.92 -16.41 -2.10
N ARG A 545 3.23 -16.41 -2.45
CA ARG A 545 4.29 -15.45 -2.05
C ARG A 545 4.12 -14.84 -0.65
N CYS A 546 4.14 -15.68 0.37
CA CYS A 546 4.08 -15.23 1.76
C CYS A 546 5.22 -14.24 2.07
N PHE A 547 6.35 -14.34 1.38
CA PHE A 547 7.51 -13.46 1.56
C PHE A 547 7.23 -11.96 1.36
N TRP A 548 6.21 -11.55 0.58
CA TRP A 548 5.94 -10.13 0.35
C TRP A 548 5.59 -9.38 1.64
N CYS A 549 4.78 -10.02 2.49
CA CYS A 549 4.38 -9.45 3.78
C CYS A 549 5.23 -10.01 4.92
N HIS A 550 5.75 -11.24 4.80
CA HIS A 550 6.58 -11.89 5.82
C HIS A 550 8.08 -11.67 5.59
N ALA A 551 8.48 -10.42 5.37
CA ALA A 551 9.86 -9.99 5.20
C ALA A 551 10.12 -8.66 5.93
N GLY A 552 11.37 -8.17 5.83
CA GLY A 552 11.79 -6.93 6.47
C GLY A 552 12.01 -7.04 7.99
N ASP A 553 12.34 -5.93 8.64
CA ASP A 553 12.80 -5.96 10.04
C ASP A 553 11.69 -6.26 11.06
N SER A 554 10.44 -5.92 10.72
CA SER A 554 9.28 -6.05 11.61
C SER A 554 8.49 -7.34 11.42
N ASN A 555 8.44 -7.90 10.21
CA ASN A 555 7.54 -9.01 9.86
C ASN A 555 8.23 -10.29 9.38
N THR A 556 9.57 -10.31 9.33
CA THR A 556 10.31 -11.54 9.02
C THR A 556 10.06 -12.60 10.11
N PRO A 557 9.51 -13.78 9.74
CA PRO A 557 9.23 -14.82 10.71
C PRO A 557 10.55 -15.38 11.25
N LYS A 558 10.63 -15.63 12.56
CA LYS A 558 11.84 -16.19 13.19
C LYS A 558 11.87 -17.70 13.02
N HIS A 559 13.06 -18.28 12.96
CA HIS A 559 13.25 -19.74 12.90
C HIS A 559 12.66 -20.42 11.65
N HIS A 560 12.60 -19.74 10.49
CA HIS A 560 12.18 -20.36 9.21
C HIS A 560 13.38 -20.59 8.28
N GLY A 561 14.56 -20.85 8.86
CA GLY A 561 15.79 -21.10 8.10
C GLY A 561 16.11 -19.96 7.11
N GLU A 562 16.45 -20.33 5.88
CA GLU A 562 16.77 -19.37 4.82
C GLU A 562 15.55 -18.56 4.33
N ALA A 563 14.31 -19.01 4.56
CA ALA A 563 13.11 -18.23 4.23
C ALA A 563 13.02 -16.92 5.03
N SER A 564 13.70 -16.86 6.18
CA SER A 564 13.82 -15.66 7.02
C SER A 564 15.03 -14.78 6.64
N THR A 565 15.70 -15.06 5.52
CA THR A 565 16.96 -14.37 5.15
C THR A 565 16.82 -13.58 3.87
N ARG A 566 17.69 -12.58 3.72
CA ARG A 566 17.81 -11.77 2.50
C ARG A 566 19.12 -12.09 1.79
N LYS A 567 19.09 -11.96 0.47
CA LYS A 567 20.21 -12.07 -0.45
C LYS A 567 20.37 -10.77 -1.21
N LEU A 568 21.61 -10.39 -1.45
CA LEU A 568 21.97 -9.26 -2.30
C LEU A 568 22.12 -9.76 -3.74
N TYR A 569 21.40 -9.15 -4.67
CA TYR A 569 21.50 -9.39 -6.11
C TYR A 569 22.26 -8.23 -6.75
N GLN A 570 23.19 -8.52 -7.66
CA GLN A 570 24.02 -7.51 -8.32
C GLN A 570 24.27 -7.83 -9.79
N GLY A 571 24.40 -6.80 -10.63
CA GLY A 571 24.72 -6.93 -12.05
C GLY A 571 23.70 -7.80 -12.79
N ASP A 572 24.18 -8.75 -13.60
CA ASP A 572 23.36 -9.62 -14.45
C ASP A 572 22.38 -10.54 -13.66
N GLU A 573 22.51 -10.62 -12.33
CA GLU A 573 21.53 -11.32 -11.48
C GLU A 573 20.19 -10.57 -11.40
N ILE A 574 20.18 -9.25 -11.64
CA ILE A 574 18.98 -8.41 -11.59
C ILE A 574 18.27 -8.45 -12.94
N LYS A 575 17.47 -9.50 -13.13
CA LYS A 575 16.72 -9.75 -14.38
C LYS A 575 15.65 -8.68 -14.69
N SER A 576 15.36 -7.74 -13.79
CA SER A 576 14.29 -6.73 -13.96
C SER A 576 14.72 -5.49 -14.74
N ASN A 577 16.01 -5.20 -14.89
CA ASN A 577 16.48 -4.00 -15.61
C ASN A 577 16.15 -4.05 -17.12
N ASP A 578 16.28 -5.23 -17.72
CA ASP A 578 16.16 -5.41 -19.18
C ASP A 578 14.79 -5.97 -19.62
N LYS A 579 13.87 -6.20 -18.69
CA LYS A 579 12.56 -6.76 -18.99
C LYS A 579 11.51 -5.67 -19.17
N ILE A 580 11.09 -5.46 -20.40
CA ILE A 580 9.90 -4.68 -20.75
C ILE A 580 8.68 -5.55 -20.50
N TYR A 581 7.84 -5.17 -19.54
CA TYR A 581 6.57 -5.86 -19.29
C TYR A 581 5.42 -5.04 -19.90
N ASN A 582 4.89 -5.52 -21.03
CA ASN A 582 3.81 -4.85 -21.76
C ASN A 582 2.45 -5.06 -21.08
N SER A 583 1.59 -4.06 -21.12
CA SER A 583 0.41 -3.97 -20.25
C SER A 583 -0.92 -3.74 -20.98
N SER A 584 -0.91 -3.33 -22.26
CA SER A 584 -2.01 -2.55 -22.84
C SER A 584 -3.34 -3.28 -22.91
N GLN A 585 -3.38 -4.61 -22.76
CA GLN A 585 -4.61 -5.38 -22.60
C GLN A 585 -4.47 -6.58 -21.65
N GLY A 586 -4.02 -6.35 -20.42
CA GLY A 586 -3.92 -7.44 -19.42
C GLY A 586 -2.84 -8.45 -19.79
N GLY A 587 -1.67 -7.95 -20.20
CA GLY A 587 -0.47 -8.76 -20.42
C GLY A 587 -0.25 -9.29 -21.84
N VAL A 588 -1.08 -8.89 -22.81
CA VAL A 588 -0.81 -9.12 -24.23
C VAL A 588 -0.24 -7.84 -24.83
N PRO A 589 1.00 -7.85 -25.35
CA PRO A 589 1.53 -6.74 -26.13
C PRO A 589 0.56 -6.38 -27.24
N ASP A 590 0.20 -5.11 -27.42
CA ASP A 590 -0.22 -4.65 -28.74
C ASP A 590 1.05 -4.36 -29.54
N PRO A 591 1.49 -5.24 -30.46
CA PRO A 591 2.67 -5.00 -31.27
C PRO A 591 2.52 -3.79 -32.21
N ASN A 592 1.36 -3.14 -32.24
CA ASN A 592 1.11 -1.92 -32.99
C ASN A 592 1.00 -0.66 -32.11
N ASP A 593 1.08 -0.79 -30.79
CA ASP A 593 1.15 0.36 -29.88
C ASP A 593 2.56 0.47 -29.28
N PRO A 594 3.48 1.21 -29.93
CA PRO A 594 4.81 1.47 -29.38
C PRO A 594 4.77 2.29 -28.07
N ASN A 595 3.59 2.74 -27.61
CA ASN A 595 3.37 3.42 -26.33
C ASN A 595 2.73 2.51 -25.27
N ASP A 596 2.72 1.19 -25.47
CA ASP A 596 2.35 0.22 -24.44
C ASP A 596 3.25 0.42 -23.20
N LEU A 597 2.66 0.45 -21.99
CA LEU A 597 3.35 0.85 -20.75
C LEU A 597 4.66 0.06 -20.61
N SER A 598 5.76 0.78 -20.43
CA SER A 598 7.09 0.19 -20.26
C SER A 598 7.41 0.21 -18.76
N VAL A 599 7.33 -0.94 -18.10
CA VAL A 599 7.58 -1.06 -16.65
C VAL A 599 9.10 -1.06 -16.40
N LEU A 600 9.75 0.07 -16.70
CA LEU A 600 11.19 0.29 -16.51
C LEU A 600 11.49 0.87 -15.13
N PRO A 601 12.62 0.50 -14.51
CA PRO A 601 13.07 1.14 -13.28
C PRO A 601 13.49 2.59 -13.55
N ARG A 602 12.99 3.51 -12.73
CA ARG A 602 13.19 4.95 -12.91
C ARG A 602 13.56 5.61 -11.59
N ASP A 603 14.46 6.58 -11.63
CA ASP A 603 14.74 7.37 -10.43
C ASP A 603 13.51 8.19 -9.98
N LYS A 604 13.62 8.88 -8.85
CA LYS A 604 12.52 9.69 -8.29
C LYS A 604 12.05 10.83 -9.21
N ASP A 605 12.89 11.21 -10.17
CA ASP A 605 12.67 12.29 -11.14
C ASP A 605 12.13 11.72 -12.48
N GLY A 606 11.89 10.40 -12.57
CA GLY A 606 11.31 9.72 -13.71
C GLY A 606 12.30 9.31 -14.79
N ASN A 607 13.61 9.53 -14.60
CA ASN A 607 14.63 9.12 -15.56
C ASN A 607 14.88 7.60 -15.45
N TYR A 608 15.04 6.91 -16.58
CA TYR A 608 15.47 5.51 -16.58
C TYR A 608 16.74 5.32 -15.74
N SER A 609 16.68 4.41 -14.77
CA SER A 609 17.75 4.14 -13.82
C SER A 609 17.75 2.67 -13.42
N GLU A 610 18.77 1.94 -13.88
CA GLU A 610 18.94 0.54 -13.56
C GLU A 610 19.21 0.30 -12.08
N TYR A 611 18.59 -0.73 -11.53
CA TYR A 611 18.99 -1.27 -10.25
C TYR A 611 20.43 -1.80 -10.34
N GLN A 612 21.32 -1.24 -9.51
CA GLN A 612 22.71 -1.70 -9.41
C GLN A 612 22.85 -2.85 -8.42
N GLU A 613 22.09 -2.78 -7.34
CA GLU A 613 22.03 -3.78 -6.28
C GLU A 613 20.64 -3.76 -5.65
N ILE A 614 20.11 -4.94 -5.29
CA ILE A 614 18.82 -5.09 -4.61
C ILE A 614 18.96 -6.12 -3.50
N TRP A 615 18.45 -5.81 -2.31
CA TRP A 615 18.30 -6.79 -1.24
C TRP A 615 16.91 -7.41 -1.29
N SER A 616 16.81 -8.68 -1.64
CA SER A 616 15.53 -9.39 -1.65
C SER A 616 15.54 -10.62 -0.76
N SER A 617 14.37 -11.06 -0.31
CA SER A 617 14.18 -12.30 0.43
C SER A 617 14.60 -13.52 -0.40
N VAL A 618 15.14 -14.57 0.23
CA VAL A 618 15.54 -15.82 -0.47
C VAL A 618 14.35 -16.57 -1.06
N ASN A 619 13.17 -16.45 -0.46
CA ASN A 619 11.92 -16.69 -1.17
C ASN A 619 11.51 -15.36 -1.77
N SER A 620 11.71 -15.20 -3.07
CA SER A 620 11.29 -14.01 -3.82
C SER A 620 10.91 -14.39 -5.26
N ASP A 621 10.67 -13.39 -6.11
CA ASP A 621 10.42 -13.63 -7.54
C ASP A 621 11.69 -14.07 -8.29
N TRP A 622 12.86 -13.94 -7.67
CA TRP A 622 14.16 -14.25 -8.26
C TRP A 622 14.78 -15.52 -7.69
N ASP A 623 14.34 -15.98 -6.53
CA ASP A 623 14.94 -17.09 -5.80
C ASP A 623 13.89 -17.82 -4.97
N MET A 624 14.11 -19.10 -4.72
CA MET A 624 13.23 -19.92 -3.90
C MET A 624 14.08 -20.84 -3.05
N SER A 625 13.78 -20.87 -1.76
CA SER A 625 14.41 -21.77 -0.81
C SER A 625 14.12 -23.23 -1.17
N ARG A 626 15.15 -24.08 -1.10
CA ARG A 626 14.98 -25.54 -1.25
C ARG A 626 14.46 -26.19 0.03
N VAL A 627 14.79 -25.61 1.18
CA VAL A 627 14.39 -26.11 2.50
C VAL A 627 12.95 -25.69 2.84
N PHE A 628 12.58 -24.48 2.44
CA PHE A 628 11.30 -23.82 2.67
C PHE A 628 10.74 -23.18 1.39
N PRO A 629 10.40 -23.96 0.36
CA PRO A 629 9.85 -23.41 -0.87
C PRO A 629 8.51 -22.71 -0.60
N ASP A 630 8.45 -21.39 -0.76
CA ASP A 630 7.23 -20.57 -0.64
C ASP A 630 6.41 -20.69 -1.95
N PRO A 631 5.07 -20.80 -1.92
CA PRO A 631 4.15 -20.89 -0.76
C PRO A 631 3.93 -22.29 -0.18
N TYR A 632 4.53 -23.33 -0.75
CA TYR A 632 4.21 -24.72 -0.45
C TYR A 632 4.51 -25.12 1.00
N SER A 633 5.68 -24.72 1.50
CA SER A 633 6.08 -24.95 2.88
C SER A 633 5.23 -24.16 3.87
N CYS A 634 4.97 -22.89 3.55
CA CYS A 634 4.11 -22.01 4.34
C CYS A 634 2.70 -22.57 4.44
N MET A 635 2.05 -22.90 3.33
CA MET A 635 0.67 -23.42 3.33
C MET A 635 0.53 -24.81 3.95
N THR A 636 1.57 -25.65 3.91
CA THR A 636 1.57 -26.94 4.61
C THR A 636 1.53 -26.73 6.13
N CYS A 637 2.36 -25.82 6.65
CA CYS A 637 2.45 -25.55 8.09
C CYS A 637 1.35 -24.60 8.59
N HIS A 638 0.87 -23.70 7.73
CA HIS A 638 -0.18 -22.71 8.01
C HIS A 638 -1.41 -23.00 7.14
N PRO A 639 -2.11 -24.12 7.37
CA PRO A 639 -3.25 -24.47 6.55
C PRO A 639 -4.31 -23.37 6.64
N ASN A 640 -4.81 -22.93 5.48
CA ASN A 640 -5.99 -22.08 5.41
C ASN A 640 -7.21 -22.91 5.81
N SER A 641 -8.11 -22.37 6.63
CA SER A 641 -9.41 -23.03 6.86
C SER A 641 -10.16 -23.15 5.54
N ASN A 642 -10.60 -24.36 5.22
CA ASN A 642 -11.59 -24.62 4.17
C ASN A 642 -12.94 -24.00 4.50
#